data_AF-A0A351MRS1-F1
#
_entry.id   AF-A0A351MRS1-F1
#
_cell.length_a   1.000
_cell.length_b   1.000
_cell.length_c   1.000
_cell.angle_alpha   90.00
_cell.angle_beta   90.00
_cell.angle_gamma   90.00
#
_symmetry.space_group_name_H-M   'P 1'
#
loop_
_entity.id
_entity.type
_entity.pdbx_description
1 polymer ?
#
loop_
_entity_poly.entity_id
_entity_poly.type
_entity_poly.pdbx_seq_one_letter_code
_entity_poly.pdbx_strand_id
1 'polypeptide(L)'
;MSLPERIRTWLTDETTVWAREGLIGEAQRERILARYPAEETGTGRLTFALRALAVLVLFAAVVLVISHNWEDLSRTGRMTTVVGVLIAIQGIGVSYLLRNRPQGAALGLFASCLLYGAAIGLTGQIFHLDAHQPDAYLAWCLGVLPFALLLDTTLLHLLVIGLASGWFVAENQNQWWRTGNELEILFYALLLAPSAIAGYRRSRPIIIGVIAFCWPLLALVGMGNSSNDFNPILLVAPLAIAALHQPGDPRSRGWRVVGVVTATILCIALGQPSASFNSNFWTYTPILTAIGALIIGWGVFKARDSHGKLGAILAASIGSLFVLRELGNSSTLIVTLCVVAANLLTLALAIAQMRLGLAEGRLRPYVYGSLVFIVWLIVRYTDIEKEIGMLGMAAFFAVISAGLFFLARLWRSLAEKPVAERMADFHPAWVETLADKVRPLSRGLLIAACVAQVAVIGYMVWNHLQPLRNGERIVLRAEPVDPRDMLKGEYVILSYDFARISDKDAKLLSAQLGAPDDEDARKWLPEDTIVFVPLVKKTNGEWTGGKPTLVRPSEGLYLQGLTGYRWRGGNELRFGIEAYYVEEGKGAAWEELRNTGLLKVTIAVLPNGKAGLVSIDADTAPFKEIKEWRTLTGWQSSGGWQDELVVTATGFKDNVRKAKDAAIVDPLPDFSKERLVILKNAEGLPIKVESNGTSIRIQAVDPKKNQRQEDKGSALVVIPRNGQNVYNAQGARIRPDRGDTDEAEDSER
;
A
#
# COMPACT_ATOMS: atom_id res chain seq x y z
N MET A 1 -42.47 -12.11 -26.00
CA MET A 1 -41.69 -12.70 -24.90
C MET A 1 -40.30 -12.95 -25.47
N SER A 2 -39.24 -12.37 -24.92
CA SER A 2 -37.88 -12.63 -25.42
C SER A 2 -37.44 -14.03 -24.99
N LEU A 3 -36.80 -14.78 -25.89
CA LEU A 3 -36.17 -16.06 -25.57
C LEU A 3 -34.70 -15.82 -25.20
N PRO A 4 -34.14 -16.60 -24.27
CA PRO A 4 -32.69 -16.62 -24.03
C PRO A 4 -31.93 -16.81 -25.33
N GLU A 5 -30.82 -16.08 -25.51
CA GLU A 5 -30.04 -16.02 -26.76
C GLU A 5 -29.76 -17.41 -27.34
N ARG A 6 -29.31 -18.37 -26.52
CA ARG A 6 -29.06 -19.76 -26.93
C ARG A 6 -30.29 -20.47 -27.50
N ILE A 7 -31.46 -20.25 -26.91
CA ILE A 7 -32.73 -20.86 -27.35
C ILE A 7 -33.20 -20.18 -28.64
N ARG A 8 -33.00 -18.87 -28.76
CA ARG A 8 -33.31 -18.15 -29.99
C ARG A 8 -32.39 -18.57 -31.14
N THR A 9 -31.08 -18.71 -30.91
CA THR A 9 -30.14 -19.19 -31.91
C THR A 9 -30.52 -20.60 -32.36
N TRP A 10 -30.76 -21.50 -31.41
CA TRP A 10 -31.30 -22.83 -31.73
C TRP A 10 -32.60 -22.75 -32.54
N LEU A 11 -33.58 -21.95 -32.13
CA LEU A 11 -34.85 -21.78 -32.86
C LEU A 11 -34.62 -21.24 -34.28
N THR A 12 -33.66 -20.33 -34.45
CA THR A 12 -33.31 -19.75 -35.75
C THR A 12 -32.70 -20.82 -36.66
N ASP A 13 -31.78 -21.62 -36.13
CA ASP A 13 -31.13 -22.71 -36.87
C ASP A 13 -32.14 -23.81 -37.22
N GLU A 14 -32.94 -24.24 -36.25
CA GLU A 14 -33.93 -25.30 -36.38
C GLU A 14 -35.06 -24.92 -37.36
N THR A 15 -35.59 -23.70 -37.27
CA THR A 15 -36.61 -23.21 -38.21
C THR A 15 -36.06 -23.05 -39.64
N THR A 16 -34.75 -22.88 -39.80
CA THR A 16 -34.10 -22.86 -41.12
C THR A 16 -34.03 -24.27 -41.72
N VAL A 17 -33.78 -25.29 -40.89
CA VAL A 17 -33.87 -26.70 -41.30
C VAL A 17 -35.31 -27.06 -41.69
N TRP A 18 -36.30 -26.69 -40.87
CA TRP A 18 -37.71 -26.98 -41.16
C TRP A 18 -38.22 -26.30 -42.44
N ALA A 19 -37.73 -25.09 -42.74
CA ALA A 19 -38.05 -24.41 -43.99
C ALA A 19 -37.44 -25.14 -45.20
N ARG A 20 -36.19 -25.61 -45.09
CA ARG A 20 -35.52 -26.39 -46.14
C ARG A 20 -36.18 -27.75 -46.37
N GLU A 21 -36.69 -28.38 -45.33
CA GLU A 21 -37.42 -29.65 -45.39
C GLU A 21 -38.88 -29.50 -45.85
N GLY A 22 -39.35 -28.25 -46.05
CA GLY A 22 -40.72 -27.97 -46.50
C GLY A 22 -41.78 -28.14 -45.41
N LEU A 23 -41.39 -28.31 -44.14
CA LEU A 23 -42.30 -28.43 -43.00
C LEU A 23 -43.00 -27.10 -42.67
N ILE A 24 -42.35 -25.97 -42.95
CA ILE A 24 -42.91 -24.61 -42.83
C ILE A 24 -42.52 -23.75 -44.03
N GLY A 25 -43.38 -22.80 -44.42
CA GLY A 25 -43.03 -21.80 -45.45
C GLY A 25 -42.18 -20.65 -44.91
N GLU A 26 -41.41 -19.95 -45.77
CA GLU A 26 -40.56 -18.81 -45.36
C GLU A 26 -41.36 -17.68 -44.67
N ALA A 27 -42.54 -17.33 -45.20
CA ALA A 27 -43.42 -16.35 -44.57
C ALA A 27 -43.91 -16.80 -43.17
N GLN A 28 -44.00 -18.11 -42.95
CA GLN A 28 -44.42 -18.70 -41.67
C GLN A 28 -43.26 -18.72 -40.67
N ARG A 29 -42.04 -19.00 -41.14
CA ARG A 29 -40.78 -18.87 -40.38
C ARG A 29 -40.57 -17.44 -39.89
N GLU A 30 -40.73 -16.44 -40.75
CA GLU A 30 -40.60 -15.03 -40.35
C GLU A 30 -41.61 -14.65 -39.25
N ARG A 31 -42.86 -15.13 -39.36
CA ARG A 31 -43.88 -14.94 -38.32
C ARG A 31 -43.52 -15.60 -36.99
N ILE A 32 -42.88 -16.77 -37.01
CA ILE A 32 -42.43 -17.47 -35.80
C ILE A 32 -41.29 -16.69 -35.14
N LEU A 33 -40.31 -16.23 -35.92
CA LEU A 33 -39.17 -15.46 -35.41
C LEU A 33 -39.60 -14.07 -34.90
N ALA A 34 -40.57 -13.42 -35.57
CA ALA A 34 -41.14 -12.14 -35.14
C ALA A 34 -41.83 -12.21 -33.77
N ARG A 35 -42.35 -13.38 -33.37
CA ARG A 35 -42.97 -13.60 -32.06
C ARG A 35 -41.95 -13.56 -30.91
N TYR A 36 -40.68 -13.83 -31.20
CA TYR A 36 -39.59 -13.94 -30.24
C TYR A 36 -38.41 -13.04 -30.63
N PRO A 37 -38.55 -11.70 -30.58
CA PRO A 37 -37.56 -10.76 -31.11
C PRO A 37 -36.18 -10.81 -30.42
N ALA A 38 -35.18 -10.26 -31.12
CA ALA A 38 -33.85 -9.86 -30.67
C ALA A 38 -33.89 -9.38 -29.23
N GLU A 39 -33.37 -10.13 -28.27
CA GLU A 39 -32.80 -9.43 -27.12
C GLU A 39 -31.56 -8.69 -27.65
N GLU A 40 -31.57 -7.35 -27.65
CA GLU A 40 -30.43 -6.48 -28.01
C GLU A 40 -29.28 -6.57 -26.98
N THR A 41 -29.05 -7.74 -26.41
CA THR A 41 -28.26 -7.93 -25.18
C THR A 41 -26.75 -7.94 -25.42
N GLY A 42 -26.31 -8.32 -26.63
CA GLY A 42 -24.89 -8.29 -27.02
C GLY A 42 -24.36 -6.87 -27.27
N THR A 43 -25.09 -6.07 -28.05
CA THR A 43 -24.71 -4.69 -28.37
C THR A 43 -24.92 -3.74 -27.19
N GLY A 44 -25.99 -3.91 -26.40
CA GLY A 44 -26.30 -3.04 -25.26
C GLY A 44 -25.26 -3.08 -24.13
N ARG A 45 -24.74 -4.27 -23.79
CA ARG A 45 -23.70 -4.42 -22.75
C ARG A 45 -22.35 -3.86 -23.19
N LEU A 46 -21.93 -4.16 -24.42
CA LEU A 46 -20.70 -3.61 -24.98
C LEU A 46 -20.80 -2.09 -25.13
N THR A 47 -21.94 -1.58 -25.63
CA THR A 47 -22.20 -0.14 -25.73
C THR A 47 -22.14 0.54 -24.36
N PHE A 48 -22.73 -0.08 -23.33
CA PHE A 48 -22.65 0.44 -21.96
C PHE A 48 -21.21 0.42 -21.42
N ALA A 49 -20.46 -0.65 -21.65
CA ALA A 49 -19.06 -0.75 -21.25
C ALA A 49 -18.19 0.30 -21.96
N LEU A 50 -18.38 0.51 -23.26
CA LEU A 50 -17.71 1.56 -24.03
C LEU A 50 -18.07 2.97 -23.53
N ARG A 51 -19.34 3.21 -23.17
CA ARG A 51 -19.76 4.48 -22.56
C ARG A 51 -19.14 4.68 -21.18
N ALA A 52 -19.03 3.62 -20.37
CA ALA A 52 -18.35 3.68 -19.07
C ALA A 52 -16.85 3.99 -19.23
N LEU A 53 -16.19 3.36 -20.20
CA LEU A 53 -14.81 3.67 -20.54
C LEU A 53 -14.66 5.12 -21.03
N ALA A 54 -15.56 5.59 -21.89
CA ALA A 54 -15.57 6.98 -22.34
C ALA A 54 -15.72 7.97 -21.17
N VAL A 55 -16.52 7.63 -20.14
CA VAL A 55 -16.63 8.43 -18.91
C VAL A 55 -15.29 8.46 -18.14
N LEU A 56 -14.57 7.34 -18.05
CA LEU A 56 -13.25 7.31 -17.39
C LEU A 56 -12.22 8.17 -18.13
N VAL A 57 -12.19 8.09 -19.46
CA VAL A 57 -11.30 8.90 -20.30
C VAL A 57 -11.68 10.38 -20.21
N LEU A 58 -12.98 10.71 -20.25
CA LEU A 58 -13.45 12.07 -20.09
C LEU A 58 -13.10 12.64 -18.71
N PHE A 59 -13.23 11.84 -17.65
CA PHE A 59 -12.81 12.21 -16.31
C PHE A 59 -11.31 12.58 -16.28
N ALA A 60 -10.45 11.72 -16.84
CA ALA A 60 -9.02 12.01 -16.94
C ALA A 60 -8.75 13.30 -17.73
N ALA A 61 -9.43 13.51 -18.86
CA ALA A 61 -9.30 14.73 -19.66
C ALA A 61 -9.73 15.99 -18.87
N VAL A 62 -10.83 15.93 -18.12
CA VAL A 62 -11.29 17.05 -17.28
C VAL A 62 -10.27 17.39 -16.20
N VAL A 63 -9.74 16.37 -15.51
CA VAL A 63 -8.69 16.57 -14.49
C VAL A 63 -7.44 17.19 -15.11
N LEU A 64 -7.01 16.73 -16.29
CA LEU A 64 -5.83 17.28 -16.98
C LEU A 64 -6.02 18.73 -17.42
N VAL A 65 -7.20 19.10 -17.94
CA VAL A 65 -7.51 20.49 -18.31
C VAL A 65 -7.50 21.40 -17.08
N ILE A 66 -8.09 20.95 -15.97
CA ILE A 66 -8.06 21.68 -14.70
C ILE A 66 -6.62 21.82 -14.20
N SER A 67 -5.83 20.74 -14.28
CA SER A 67 -4.42 20.72 -13.88
C SER A 67 -3.56 21.67 -14.72
N HIS A 68 -3.81 21.78 -16.03
CA HIS A 68 -3.06 22.66 -16.92
C HIS A 68 -3.31 24.14 -16.63
N ASN A 69 -4.55 24.51 -16.30
CA ASN A 69 -4.92 25.90 -15.99
C ASN A 69 -4.76 26.22 -14.49
N TRP A 70 -4.14 25.35 -13.71
CA TRP A 70 -4.20 25.40 -12.26
C TRP A 70 -3.44 26.60 -11.68
N GLU A 71 -2.30 26.95 -12.28
CA GLU A 71 -1.41 28.01 -11.80
C GLU A 71 -2.06 29.39 -11.92
N ASP A 72 -2.74 29.66 -13.04
CA ASP A 72 -3.37 30.96 -13.33
C ASP A 72 -4.61 31.26 -12.47
N LEU A 73 -5.19 30.23 -11.84
CA LEU A 73 -6.39 30.38 -11.04
C LEU A 73 -6.07 30.87 -9.62
N SER A 74 -6.72 31.96 -9.21
CA SER A 74 -6.76 32.35 -7.80
C SER A 74 -7.33 31.21 -6.93
N ARG A 75 -7.04 31.21 -5.64
CA ARG A 75 -7.55 30.19 -4.70
C ARG A 75 -9.08 30.00 -4.79
N THR A 76 -9.80 31.12 -4.86
CA THR A 76 -11.27 31.13 -5.03
C THR A 76 -11.68 30.59 -6.40
N GLY A 77 -10.92 30.91 -7.45
CA GLY A 77 -11.10 30.37 -8.80
C GLY A 77 -10.95 28.84 -8.82
N ARG A 78 -9.86 28.30 -8.25
CA ARG A 78 -9.64 26.85 -8.13
C ARG A 78 -10.81 26.17 -7.41
N MET A 79 -11.25 26.72 -6.29
CA MET A 79 -12.37 26.14 -5.53
C MET A 79 -13.70 26.19 -6.30
N THR A 80 -13.98 27.32 -6.95
CA THR A 80 -15.21 27.50 -7.73
C THR A 80 -15.23 26.55 -8.93
N THR A 81 -14.09 26.32 -9.57
CA THR A 81 -13.95 25.34 -10.66
C THR A 81 -14.21 23.93 -10.15
N VAL A 82 -13.57 23.51 -9.05
CA VAL A 82 -13.75 22.17 -8.49
C VAL A 82 -15.20 21.90 -8.10
N VAL A 83 -15.83 22.80 -7.33
CA VAL A 83 -17.22 22.65 -6.89
C VAL A 83 -18.18 22.79 -8.07
N GLY A 84 -17.94 23.74 -8.97
CA GLY A 84 -18.78 24.00 -10.13
C GLY A 84 -18.83 22.81 -11.10
N VAL A 85 -17.67 22.21 -11.40
CA VAL A 85 -17.60 21.00 -12.25
C VAL A 85 -18.30 19.82 -11.57
N LEU A 86 -18.10 19.62 -10.26
CA LEU A 86 -18.79 18.57 -9.52
C LEU A 86 -20.31 18.74 -9.58
N ILE A 87 -20.83 19.93 -9.27
CA ILE A 87 -22.26 20.25 -9.31
C ILE A 87 -22.82 20.09 -10.73
N ALA A 88 -22.10 20.53 -11.75
CA ALA A 88 -22.55 20.40 -13.14
C ALA A 88 -22.73 18.94 -13.55
N ILE A 89 -21.74 18.07 -13.27
CA ILE A 89 -21.81 16.65 -13.60
C ILE A 89 -22.86 15.91 -12.74
N GLN A 90 -22.95 16.23 -11.45
CA GLN A 90 -24.05 15.73 -10.60
C GLN A 90 -25.42 16.14 -11.16
N GLY A 91 -25.57 17.40 -11.58
CA GLY A 91 -26.79 17.93 -12.19
C GLY A 91 -27.18 17.18 -13.48
N ILE A 92 -26.21 16.83 -14.33
CA ILE A 92 -26.44 15.98 -15.51
C ILE A 92 -26.95 14.61 -15.07
N GLY A 93 -26.30 13.95 -14.11
CA GLY A 93 -26.73 12.65 -13.58
C GLY A 93 -28.14 12.67 -12.98
N VAL A 94 -28.44 13.69 -12.16
CA VAL A 94 -29.76 13.91 -11.57
C VAL A 94 -30.80 14.24 -12.64
N SER A 95 -30.47 15.00 -13.68
CA SER A 95 -31.41 15.29 -14.78
C SER A 95 -31.85 14.01 -15.50
N TYR A 96 -30.92 13.08 -15.75
CA TYR A 96 -31.24 11.78 -16.32
C TYR A 96 -32.07 10.91 -15.36
N LEU A 97 -31.81 11.02 -14.05
CA LEU A 97 -32.61 10.35 -13.02
C LEU A 97 -34.06 10.84 -13.04
N LEU A 98 -34.27 12.16 -13.08
CA LEU A 98 -35.60 12.79 -13.12
C LEU A 98 -36.34 12.51 -14.44
N ARG A 99 -35.61 12.36 -15.56
CA ARG A 99 -36.15 11.99 -16.88
C ARG A 99 -36.36 10.48 -17.06
N ASN A 100 -36.25 9.66 -16.01
CA ASN A 100 -36.39 8.20 -16.06
C ASN A 100 -35.45 7.51 -17.07
N ARG A 101 -34.20 8.00 -17.20
CA ARG A 101 -33.17 7.40 -18.06
C ARG A 101 -32.11 6.70 -17.19
N PRO A 102 -32.33 5.44 -16.74
CA PRO A 102 -31.52 4.80 -15.70
C PRO A 102 -30.05 4.60 -16.11
N GLN A 103 -29.77 4.28 -17.39
CA GLN A 103 -28.39 4.12 -17.87
C GLN A 103 -27.63 5.45 -17.87
N GLY A 104 -28.29 6.54 -18.28
CA GLY A 104 -27.70 7.89 -18.26
C GLY A 104 -27.47 8.38 -16.83
N ALA A 105 -28.42 8.13 -15.93
CA ALA A 105 -28.29 8.44 -14.51
C ALA A 105 -27.13 7.67 -13.86
N ALA A 106 -27.03 6.37 -14.15
CA ALA A 106 -25.93 5.53 -13.67
C ALA A 106 -24.55 6.06 -14.10
N LEU A 107 -24.39 6.40 -15.39
CA LEU A 107 -23.12 6.90 -15.91
C LEU A 107 -22.79 8.30 -15.39
N GLY A 108 -23.77 9.22 -15.35
CA GLY A 108 -23.58 10.57 -14.85
C GLY A 108 -23.24 10.61 -13.36
N LEU A 109 -23.93 9.81 -12.54
CA LEU A 109 -23.66 9.72 -11.10
C LEU A 109 -22.40 8.91 -10.78
N PHE A 110 -22.00 7.98 -11.64
CA PHE A 110 -20.68 7.34 -11.58
C PHE A 110 -19.57 8.36 -11.87
N ALA A 111 -19.71 9.17 -12.91
CA ALA A 111 -18.76 10.25 -13.23
C ALA A 111 -18.63 11.25 -12.07
N SER A 112 -19.75 11.65 -11.44
CA SER A 112 -19.69 12.54 -10.29
C SER A 112 -19.02 11.91 -9.08
N CYS A 113 -19.17 10.60 -8.86
CA CYS A 113 -18.47 9.89 -7.79
C CYS A 113 -16.95 9.89 -7.99
N LEU A 114 -16.46 9.84 -9.23
CA LEU A 114 -15.04 9.98 -9.54
C LEU A 114 -14.55 11.41 -9.29
N LEU A 115 -15.31 12.40 -9.74
CA LEU A 115 -15.02 13.82 -9.52
C LEU A 115 -15.06 14.21 -8.05
N TYR A 116 -15.89 13.55 -7.23
CA TYR A 116 -15.88 13.76 -5.79
C TYR A 116 -14.53 13.39 -5.16
N GLY A 117 -13.94 12.25 -5.55
CA GLY A 117 -12.59 11.88 -5.12
C GLY A 117 -11.53 12.89 -5.58
N ALA A 118 -11.59 13.32 -6.84
CA ALA A 118 -10.71 14.38 -7.35
C ALA A 118 -10.90 15.69 -6.58
N ALA A 119 -12.14 16.06 -6.23
CA ALA A 119 -12.44 17.25 -5.46
C ALA A 119 -11.85 17.18 -4.03
N ILE A 120 -11.90 16.01 -3.37
CA ILE A 120 -11.22 15.80 -2.07
C ILE A 120 -9.73 16.06 -2.22
N GLY A 121 -9.07 15.42 -3.18
CA GLY A 121 -7.62 15.54 -3.40
C GLY A 121 -7.19 16.97 -3.77
N LEU A 122 -7.89 17.61 -4.70
CA LEU A 122 -7.61 18.99 -5.12
C LEU A 122 -7.88 19.99 -3.98
N THR A 123 -8.91 19.78 -3.17
CA THR A 123 -9.14 20.60 -1.96
C THR A 123 -7.98 20.44 -0.98
N GLY A 124 -7.46 19.21 -0.82
CA GLY A 124 -6.23 18.96 -0.05
C GLY A 124 -5.05 19.81 -0.51
N GLN A 125 -4.83 19.90 -1.83
CA GLN A 125 -3.75 20.71 -2.40
C GLN A 125 -3.98 22.22 -2.25
N ILE A 126 -5.20 22.72 -2.50
CA ILE A 126 -5.56 24.16 -2.38
C ILE A 126 -5.32 24.69 -0.96
N PHE A 127 -5.50 23.82 0.03
CA PHE A 127 -5.43 24.15 1.45
C PHE A 127 -4.24 23.54 2.16
N HIS A 128 -3.27 23.00 1.43
CA HIS A 128 -2.03 22.50 2.03
C HIS A 128 -2.29 21.49 3.17
N LEU A 129 -3.32 20.64 3.01
CA LEU A 129 -3.76 19.73 4.06
C LEU A 129 -2.73 18.61 4.24
N ASP A 130 -1.99 18.66 5.35
CA ASP A 130 -1.23 17.50 5.84
C ASP A 130 -2.18 16.61 6.67
N ALA A 131 -3.00 15.83 5.97
CA ALA A 131 -3.96 14.91 6.56
C ALA A 131 -3.48 13.46 6.42
N HIS A 132 -3.91 12.60 7.34
CA HIS A 132 -3.69 11.15 7.22
C HIS A 132 -4.27 10.65 5.91
N GLN A 133 -3.40 10.24 4.97
CA GLN A 133 -3.76 9.95 3.58
C GLN A 133 -4.90 8.91 3.42
N PRO A 134 -4.98 7.84 4.22
CA PRO A 134 -6.12 6.91 4.22
C PRO A 134 -7.48 7.58 4.44
N ASP A 135 -7.58 8.64 5.23
CA ASP A 135 -8.87 9.30 5.52
C ASP A 135 -9.56 9.80 4.23
N ALA A 136 -8.78 10.23 3.24
CA ALA A 136 -9.30 10.65 1.94
C ALA A 136 -9.96 9.48 1.19
N TYR A 137 -9.34 8.30 1.21
CA TYR A 137 -9.93 7.09 0.62
C TYR A 137 -11.22 6.68 1.34
N LEU A 138 -11.24 6.79 2.67
CA LEU A 138 -12.42 6.46 3.46
C LEU A 138 -13.58 7.43 3.18
N ALA A 139 -13.32 8.74 3.22
CA ALA A 139 -14.30 9.77 2.92
C ALA A 139 -14.85 9.63 1.49
N TRP A 140 -13.99 9.26 0.53
CA TRP A 140 -14.41 8.96 -0.83
C TRP A 140 -15.30 7.71 -0.87
N CYS A 141 -14.87 6.60 -0.27
CA CYS A 141 -15.62 5.35 -0.22
C CYS A 141 -17.03 5.54 0.37
N LEU A 142 -17.13 6.21 1.52
CA LEU A 142 -18.38 6.52 2.19
C LEU A 142 -19.27 7.44 1.34
N GLY A 143 -18.68 8.38 0.61
CA GLY A 143 -19.41 9.25 -0.31
C GLY A 143 -19.97 8.54 -1.53
N VAL A 144 -19.41 7.40 -1.95
CA VAL A 144 -19.88 6.60 -3.11
C VAL A 144 -20.90 5.54 -2.68
N LEU A 145 -20.81 5.04 -1.45
CA LEU A 145 -21.62 3.92 -0.96
C LEU A 145 -23.15 4.10 -1.15
N PRO A 146 -23.77 5.27 -0.87
CA PRO A 146 -25.20 5.48 -1.10
C PRO A 146 -25.59 5.30 -2.57
N PHE A 147 -24.77 5.78 -3.51
CA PHE A 147 -25.01 5.65 -4.94
C PHE A 147 -24.93 4.19 -5.37
N ALA A 148 -23.93 3.44 -4.86
CA ALA A 148 -23.80 2.02 -5.13
C ALA A 148 -25.05 1.24 -4.68
N LEU A 149 -25.56 1.53 -3.48
CA LEU A 149 -26.72 0.81 -2.92
C LEU A 149 -28.06 1.19 -3.57
N LEU A 150 -28.24 2.46 -3.91
CA LEU A 150 -29.52 2.97 -4.45
C LEU A 150 -29.66 2.74 -5.96
N LEU A 151 -28.58 2.96 -6.73
CA LEU A 151 -28.59 2.67 -8.17
C LEU A 151 -28.32 1.18 -8.46
N ASP A 152 -27.68 0.48 -7.52
CA ASP A 152 -27.36 -0.94 -7.61
C ASP A 152 -26.72 -1.28 -8.97
N THR A 153 -25.64 -0.56 -9.32
CA THR A 153 -24.89 -0.77 -10.57
C THR A 153 -23.54 -1.43 -10.31
N THR A 154 -23.10 -2.30 -11.22
CA THR A 154 -21.81 -3.00 -11.07
C THR A 154 -20.64 -2.02 -10.96
N LEU A 155 -20.63 -0.93 -11.75
CA LEU A 155 -19.53 0.05 -11.76
C LEU A 155 -19.34 0.72 -10.39
N LEU A 156 -20.41 1.16 -9.76
CA LEU A 156 -20.34 1.82 -8.45
C LEU A 156 -19.92 0.85 -7.35
N HIS A 157 -20.39 -0.41 -7.38
CA HIS A 157 -19.91 -1.42 -6.43
C HIS A 157 -18.42 -1.73 -6.62
N LEU A 158 -17.94 -1.82 -7.87
CA LEU A 158 -16.52 -2.02 -8.14
C LEU A 158 -15.67 -0.84 -7.65
N LEU A 159 -16.16 0.40 -7.81
CA LEU A 159 -15.51 1.58 -7.26
C LEU A 159 -15.44 1.53 -5.71
N VAL A 160 -16.54 1.17 -5.03
CA VAL A 160 -16.54 1.00 -3.57
C VAL A 160 -15.54 -0.07 -3.13
N ILE A 161 -15.51 -1.23 -3.80
CA ILE A 161 -14.55 -2.29 -3.48
C ILE A 161 -13.11 -1.80 -3.64
N GLY A 162 -12.81 -1.14 -4.77
CA GLY A 162 -11.47 -0.58 -5.02
C GLY A 162 -11.06 0.47 -3.99
N LEU A 163 -11.97 1.38 -3.61
CA LEU A 163 -11.70 2.41 -2.60
C LEU A 163 -11.53 1.82 -1.20
N ALA A 164 -12.35 0.83 -0.82
CA ALA A 164 -12.21 0.14 0.45
C ALA A 164 -10.88 -0.63 0.54
N SER A 165 -10.48 -1.30 -0.55
CA SER A 165 -9.18 -2.00 -0.62
C SER A 165 -8.01 -1.02 -0.61
N GLY A 166 -8.12 0.10 -1.32
CA GLY A 166 -7.12 1.17 -1.31
C GLY A 166 -6.94 1.78 0.07
N TRP A 167 -8.04 2.04 0.80
CA TRP A 167 -8.01 2.46 2.20
C TRP A 167 -7.29 1.45 3.08
N PHE A 168 -7.69 0.17 3.02
CA PHE A 168 -7.11 -0.88 3.86
C PHE A 168 -5.59 -1.04 3.64
N VAL A 169 -5.16 -1.01 2.38
CA VAL A 169 -3.74 -1.06 2.02
C VAL A 169 -3.01 0.18 2.54
N ALA A 170 -3.55 1.38 2.33
CA ALA A 170 -2.91 2.61 2.77
C ALA A 170 -2.76 2.67 4.31
N GLU A 171 -3.74 2.18 5.07
CA GLU A 171 -3.69 2.11 6.53
C GLU A 171 -2.61 1.13 7.02
N ASN A 172 -2.46 -0.02 6.35
CA ASN A 172 -1.57 -1.09 6.78
C ASN A 172 -0.13 -0.95 6.25
N GLN A 173 0.15 -0.04 5.29
CA GLN A 173 1.48 0.11 4.68
C GLN A 173 2.59 0.49 5.68
N ASN A 174 2.27 1.20 6.77
CA ASN A 174 3.28 1.78 7.69
C ASN A 174 3.22 1.24 9.14
N GLN A 175 2.34 0.28 9.43
CA GLN A 175 1.99 -0.16 10.80
C GLN A 175 2.59 -1.53 11.17
N TRP A 176 3.89 -1.70 10.95
CA TRP A 176 4.57 -3.00 10.99
C TRP A 176 4.81 -3.62 12.38
N TRP A 177 4.67 -2.84 13.46
CA TRP A 177 4.82 -3.30 14.85
C TRP A 177 3.48 -3.41 15.62
N ARG A 178 2.34 -3.08 15.00
CA ARG A 178 1.07 -2.88 15.70
C ARG A 178 0.34 -4.20 15.95
N THR A 179 0.18 -4.57 17.22
CA THR A 179 -0.73 -5.63 17.68
C THR A 179 -2.18 -5.11 17.64
N GLY A 180 -3.12 -5.87 17.06
CA GLY A 180 -4.56 -5.56 17.14
C GLY A 180 -5.27 -5.05 15.88
N ASN A 181 -4.81 -5.39 14.67
CA ASN A 181 -5.45 -4.95 13.40
C ASN A 181 -6.82 -5.60 13.12
N GLU A 182 -7.36 -6.42 14.03
CA GLU A 182 -8.65 -7.09 13.83
C GLU A 182 -9.79 -6.11 13.60
N LEU A 183 -9.82 -4.97 14.30
CA LEU A 183 -10.85 -3.95 14.10
C LEU A 183 -10.78 -3.31 12.72
N GLU A 184 -9.59 -3.06 12.19
CA GLU A 184 -9.41 -2.50 10.84
C GLU A 184 -9.78 -3.52 9.77
N ILE A 185 -9.44 -4.79 9.96
CA ILE A 185 -9.84 -5.89 9.08
C ILE A 185 -11.36 -6.08 9.11
N LEU A 186 -11.97 -6.03 10.30
CA LEU A 186 -13.43 -6.09 10.45
C LEU A 186 -14.10 -4.88 9.80
N PHE A 187 -13.53 -3.68 9.95
CA PHE A 187 -14.04 -2.48 9.31
C PHE A 187 -13.94 -2.56 7.79
N TYR A 188 -12.83 -3.07 7.26
CA TYR A 188 -12.69 -3.35 5.82
C TYR A 188 -13.71 -4.38 5.32
N ALA A 189 -13.90 -5.48 6.05
CA ALA A 189 -14.94 -6.47 5.73
C ALA A 189 -16.35 -5.85 5.76
N LEU A 190 -16.61 -4.94 6.71
CA LEU A 190 -17.87 -4.19 6.80
C LEU A 190 -18.06 -3.24 5.61
N LEU A 191 -17.00 -2.59 5.12
CA LEU A 191 -17.06 -1.76 3.91
C LEU A 191 -17.37 -2.57 2.65
N LEU A 192 -16.89 -3.82 2.57
CA LEU A 192 -17.19 -4.72 1.45
C LEU A 192 -18.59 -5.35 1.55
N ALA A 193 -19.13 -5.52 2.76
CA ALA A 193 -20.37 -6.27 2.99
C ALA A 193 -21.58 -5.78 2.17
N PRO A 194 -21.86 -4.47 2.02
CA PRO A 194 -22.99 -4.00 1.22
C PRO A 194 -22.85 -4.39 -0.27
N SER A 195 -21.63 -4.30 -0.82
CA SER A 195 -21.34 -4.74 -2.19
C SER A 195 -21.40 -6.26 -2.35
N ALA A 196 -20.97 -7.01 -1.33
CA ALA A 196 -21.12 -8.46 -1.29
C ALA A 196 -22.61 -8.87 -1.34
N ILE A 197 -23.42 -8.29 -0.45
CA ILE A 197 -24.86 -8.55 -0.37
C ILE A 197 -25.53 -8.20 -1.71
N ALA A 198 -25.21 -7.05 -2.31
CA ALA A 198 -25.74 -6.67 -3.62
C ALA A 198 -25.33 -7.66 -4.73
N GLY A 199 -24.06 -8.11 -4.72
CA GLY A 199 -23.54 -9.11 -5.64
C GLY A 199 -24.27 -10.45 -5.55
N TYR A 200 -24.55 -10.93 -4.34
CA TYR A 200 -25.30 -12.17 -4.11
C TYR A 200 -26.78 -12.02 -4.46
N ARG A 201 -27.41 -10.91 -4.06
CA ARG A 201 -28.84 -10.61 -4.29
C ARG A 201 -29.19 -10.48 -5.75
N ARG A 202 -28.31 -9.89 -6.56
CA ARG A 202 -28.52 -9.66 -7.99
C ARG A 202 -27.86 -10.70 -8.88
N SER A 203 -27.27 -11.73 -8.27
CA SER A 203 -26.56 -12.80 -8.97
C SER A 203 -25.50 -12.28 -9.96
N ARG A 204 -24.69 -11.30 -9.51
CA ARG A 204 -23.63 -10.66 -10.30
C ARG A 204 -22.26 -11.28 -9.98
N PRO A 205 -21.80 -12.29 -10.75
CA PRO A 205 -20.56 -13.00 -10.44
C PRO A 205 -19.31 -12.13 -10.52
N ILE A 206 -19.34 -11.03 -11.27
CA ILE A 206 -18.21 -10.08 -11.37
C ILE A 206 -17.93 -9.43 -10.02
N ILE A 207 -18.96 -8.94 -9.32
CA ILE A 207 -18.81 -8.27 -8.02
C ILE A 207 -18.23 -9.27 -7.01
N ILE A 208 -18.78 -10.48 -6.96
CA ILE A 208 -18.31 -11.55 -6.08
C ILE A 208 -16.88 -11.98 -6.44
N GLY A 209 -16.54 -12.02 -7.73
CA GLY A 209 -15.19 -12.31 -8.21
C GLY A 209 -14.16 -11.31 -7.74
N VAL A 210 -14.46 -10.01 -7.81
CA VAL A 210 -13.56 -8.95 -7.34
C VAL A 210 -13.44 -8.96 -5.82
N ILE A 211 -14.54 -9.18 -5.09
CA ILE A 211 -14.49 -9.34 -3.62
C ILE A 211 -13.63 -10.54 -3.23
N ALA A 212 -13.78 -11.67 -3.92
CA ALA A 212 -12.92 -12.82 -3.70
C ALA A 212 -11.45 -12.47 -3.96
N PHE A 213 -11.14 -11.71 -5.02
CA PHE A 213 -9.76 -11.29 -5.33
C PHE A 213 -9.17 -10.35 -4.27
N CYS A 214 -10.00 -9.55 -3.61
CA CYS A 214 -9.62 -8.69 -2.50
C CYS A 214 -9.48 -9.43 -1.16
N TRP A 215 -9.91 -10.70 -1.08
CA TRP A 215 -9.87 -11.50 0.15
C TRP A 215 -8.46 -11.75 0.71
N PRO A 216 -7.41 -12.06 -0.10
CA PRO A 216 -6.07 -12.29 0.42
C PRO A 216 -5.51 -11.09 1.19
N LEU A 217 -5.99 -9.87 0.95
CA LEU A 217 -5.62 -8.70 1.75
C LEU A 217 -5.98 -8.88 3.23
N LEU A 218 -7.07 -9.60 3.55
CA LEU A 218 -7.45 -9.92 4.93
C LEU A 218 -6.42 -10.82 5.63
N ALA A 219 -5.63 -11.56 4.85
CA ALA A 219 -4.63 -12.49 5.36
C ALA A 219 -3.22 -11.86 5.48
N LEU A 220 -2.95 -10.74 4.81
CA LEU A 220 -1.62 -10.11 4.72
C LEU A 220 -1.34 -9.14 5.88
N VAL A 221 -1.51 -9.61 7.12
CA VAL A 221 -1.32 -8.78 8.31
C VAL A 221 0.16 -8.56 8.58
N GLY A 222 0.61 -7.30 8.54
CA GLY A 222 1.95 -6.92 9.03
C GLY A 222 3.11 -7.10 8.06
N MET A 223 2.90 -6.92 6.74
CA MET A 223 3.91 -7.06 5.67
C MET A 223 5.24 -6.28 5.84
N GLY A 224 5.42 -5.49 6.89
CA GLY A 224 6.66 -4.74 7.16
C GLY A 224 7.60 -5.33 8.21
N ASN A 225 7.23 -6.36 8.98
CA ASN A 225 8.10 -6.91 10.04
C ASN A 225 8.95 -8.11 9.56
N SER A 226 8.39 -8.92 8.66
CA SER A 226 9.08 -9.98 7.93
C SER A 226 8.28 -10.33 6.68
N SER A 227 8.91 -10.88 5.64
CA SER A 227 8.23 -11.31 4.41
C SER A 227 7.22 -12.46 4.62
N ASN A 228 7.05 -12.97 5.85
CA ASN A 228 6.36 -14.22 6.14
C ASN A 228 5.17 -14.08 7.13
N ASP A 229 4.82 -12.86 7.54
CA ASP A 229 3.67 -12.63 8.43
C ASP A 229 2.35 -12.62 7.63
N PHE A 230 1.64 -13.74 7.60
CA PHE A 230 0.31 -13.85 7.01
C PHE A 230 -0.55 -14.92 7.72
N ASN A 231 -1.87 -14.84 7.55
CA ASN A 231 -2.82 -15.81 8.10
C ASN A 231 -3.15 -16.91 7.05
N PRO A 232 -2.59 -18.12 7.19
CA PRO A 232 -2.74 -19.20 6.20
C PRO A 232 -4.19 -19.71 6.10
N ILE A 233 -4.93 -19.68 7.21
CA ILE A 233 -6.33 -20.14 7.27
C ILE A 233 -7.22 -19.21 6.45
N LEU A 234 -7.02 -17.89 6.56
CA LEU A 234 -7.73 -16.92 5.74
C LEU A 234 -7.35 -17.04 4.26
N LEU A 235 -6.11 -17.37 3.92
CA LEU A 235 -5.70 -17.58 2.52
C LEU A 235 -6.46 -18.74 1.86
N VAL A 236 -6.70 -19.84 2.57
CA VAL A 236 -7.38 -21.03 1.99
C VAL A 236 -8.90 -21.02 2.17
N ALA A 237 -9.44 -20.20 3.07
CA ALA A 237 -10.89 -20.06 3.31
C ALA A 237 -11.75 -19.83 2.04
N PRO A 238 -11.31 -19.08 1.02
CA PRO A 238 -12.06 -18.92 -0.24
C PRO A 238 -12.42 -20.25 -0.92
N LEU A 239 -11.57 -21.28 -0.80
CA LEU A 239 -11.84 -22.60 -1.36
C LEU A 239 -13.02 -23.29 -0.64
N ALA A 240 -13.12 -23.11 0.68
CA ALA A 240 -14.27 -23.57 1.46
C ALA A 240 -15.52 -22.73 1.21
N ILE A 241 -15.40 -21.40 1.03
CA ILE A 241 -16.52 -20.53 0.64
C ILE A 241 -17.08 -20.96 -0.72
N ALA A 242 -16.22 -21.30 -1.68
CA ALA A 242 -16.64 -21.84 -2.96
C ALA A 242 -17.45 -23.15 -2.82
N ALA A 243 -17.10 -24.00 -1.86
CA ALA A 243 -17.80 -25.26 -1.57
C ALA A 243 -19.19 -25.08 -0.95
N LEU A 244 -19.48 -23.91 -0.36
CA LEU A 244 -20.80 -23.60 0.20
C LEU A 244 -21.85 -23.24 -0.87
N HIS A 245 -21.41 -23.00 -2.10
CA HIS A 245 -22.29 -22.66 -3.22
C HIS A 245 -22.86 -23.91 -3.87
N GLN A 246 -24.01 -23.76 -4.56
CA GLN A 246 -24.56 -24.87 -5.33
C GLN A 246 -23.67 -25.21 -6.55
N PRO A 247 -23.62 -26.48 -6.97
CA PRO A 247 -22.89 -26.87 -8.16
C PRO A 247 -23.36 -26.06 -9.39
N GLY A 248 -22.40 -25.50 -10.14
CA GLY A 248 -22.68 -24.67 -11.31
C GLY A 248 -22.97 -23.20 -11.02
N ASP A 249 -23.06 -22.77 -9.75
CA ASP A 249 -23.32 -21.36 -9.39
C ASP A 249 -22.17 -20.45 -9.87
N PRO A 250 -22.44 -19.45 -10.73
CA PRO A 250 -21.42 -18.53 -11.22
C PRO A 250 -20.69 -17.72 -10.13
N ARG A 251 -21.32 -17.50 -8.97
CA ARG A 251 -20.74 -16.74 -7.84
C ARG A 251 -19.59 -17.48 -7.17
N SER A 252 -19.62 -18.81 -7.19
CA SER A 252 -18.55 -19.67 -6.64
C SER A 252 -17.22 -19.52 -7.39
N ARG A 253 -17.26 -19.09 -8.66
CA ARG A 253 -16.09 -19.06 -9.56
C ARG A 253 -14.97 -18.17 -9.02
N GLY A 254 -15.33 -16.99 -8.53
CA GLY A 254 -14.38 -16.04 -7.93
C GLY A 254 -13.65 -16.62 -6.73
N TRP A 255 -14.43 -17.08 -5.74
CA TRP A 255 -13.94 -17.74 -4.54
C TRP A 255 -13.07 -18.95 -4.86
N ARG A 256 -13.48 -19.75 -5.84
CA ARG A 256 -12.73 -20.94 -6.27
C ARG A 256 -11.40 -20.56 -6.89
N VAL A 257 -11.38 -19.63 -7.86
CA VAL A 257 -10.12 -19.21 -8.51
C VAL A 257 -9.14 -18.68 -7.48
N VAL A 258 -9.60 -17.76 -6.62
CA VAL A 258 -8.72 -17.16 -5.62
C VAL A 258 -8.26 -18.19 -4.61
N GLY A 259 -9.17 -19.01 -4.07
CA GLY A 259 -8.85 -20.05 -3.11
C GLY A 259 -7.90 -21.11 -3.64
N VAL A 260 -8.03 -21.48 -4.91
CA VAL A 260 -7.10 -22.42 -5.53
C VAL A 260 -5.73 -21.77 -5.73
N VAL A 261 -5.66 -20.50 -6.16
CA VAL A 261 -4.39 -19.77 -6.33
C VAL A 261 -3.66 -19.63 -5.01
N THR A 262 -4.32 -19.12 -3.97
CA THR A 262 -3.72 -18.96 -2.66
C THR A 262 -3.36 -20.30 -2.02
N ALA A 263 -4.21 -21.32 -2.14
CA ALA A 263 -3.90 -22.67 -1.69
C ALA A 263 -2.69 -23.26 -2.43
N THR A 264 -2.57 -23.03 -3.74
CA THR A 264 -1.42 -23.50 -4.55
C THR A 264 -0.12 -22.86 -4.06
N ILE A 265 -0.10 -21.53 -3.93
CA ILE A 265 1.07 -20.78 -3.44
C ILE A 265 1.50 -21.31 -2.07
N LEU A 266 0.54 -21.47 -1.15
CA LEU A 266 0.79 -21.96 0.19
C LEU A 266 1.30 -23.41 0.20
N CYS A 267 0.71 -24.30 -0.60
CA CYS A 267 1.12 -25.70 -0.71
C CYS A 267 2.53 -25.85 -1.29
N ILE A 268 2.86 -25.09 -2.33
CA ILE A 268 4.19 -25.12 -2.95
C ILE A 268 5.23 -24.62 -1.95
N ALA A 269 4.94 -23.52 -1.23
CA ALA A 269 5.82 -23.00 -0.20
C ALA A 269 6.04 -24.04 0.93
N LEU A 270 4.97 -24.68 1.42
CA LEU A 270 5.06 -25.75 2.44
C LEU A 270 5.81 -26.99 1.96
N GLY A 271 5.83 -27.23 0.65
CA GLY A 271 6.55 -28.33 0.02
C GLY A 271 8.06 -28.12 -0.08
N GLN A 272 8.58 -26.93 0.23
CA GLN A 272 10.01 -26.64 0.16
C GLN A 272 10.69 -26.97 1.50
N PRO A 273 11.74 -27.82 1.51
CA PRO A 273 12.47 -28.13 2.74
C PRO A 273 13.08 -26.90 3.40
N SER A 274 13.60 -25.98 2.58
CA SER A 274 14.24 -24.72 2.99
C SER A 274 13.25 -23.62 3.42
N ALA A 275 11.95 -23.81 3.21
CA ALA A 275 10.96 -22.81 3.62
C ALA A 275 10.85 -22.76 5.14
N SER A 276 11.14 -21.58 5.69
CA SER A 276 10.89 -21.22 7.06
C SER A 276 9.67 -20.32 7.14
N PHE A 277 8.74 -20.68 8.02
CA PHE A 277 7.55 -19.88 8.30
C PHE A 277 7.67 -19.36 9.72
N ASN A 278 7.49 -18.07 9.88
CA ASN A 278 7.38 -17.41 11.18
C ASN A 278 6.14 -16.53 11.08
N SER A 279 5.06 -16.94 11.71
CA SER A 279 3.76 -16.31 11.53
C SER A 279 3.03 -16.17 12.86
N ASN A 280 3.12 -15.02 13.50
CA ASN A 280 2.45 -14.78 14.79
C ASN A 280 0.92 -14.57 14.65
N PHE A 281 0.24 -15.26 13.71
CA PHE A 281 -1.18 -15.01 13.41
C PHE A 281 -2.11 -15.40 14.58
N TRP A 282 -1.70 -16.34 15.43
CA TRP A 282 -2.38 -16.65 16.70
C TRP A 282 -2.35 -15.47 17.67
N THR A 283 -1.31 -14.65 17.60
CA THR A 283 -1.12 -13.46 18.42
C THR A 283 -1.81 -12.24 17.82
N TYR A 284 -1.79 -12.10 16.49
CA TYR A 284 -2.25 -10.88 15.82
C TYR A 284 -3.69 -10.96 15.28
N THR A 285 -4.20 -12.15 14.97
CA THR A 285 -5.55 -12.35 14.39
C THR A 285 -6.28 -13.60 14.91
N PRO A 286 -6.32 -13.85 16.23
CA PRO A 286 -6.94 -15.06 16.79
C PRO A 286 -8.44 -15.19 16.41
N ILE A 287 -9.20 -14.09 16.40
CA ILE A 287 -10.64 -14.13 16.13
C ILE A 287 -10.88 -14.47 14.67
N LEU A 288 -10.17 -13.81 13.75
CA LEU A 288 -10.32 -14.05 12.31
C LEU A 288 -9.86 -15.46 11.91
N THR A 289 -8.83 -15.98 12.59
CA THR A 289 -8.38 -17.36 12.44
C THR A 289 -9.48 -18.34 12.84
N ALA A 290 -10.11 -18.12 14.00
CA ALA A 290 -11.23 -18.94 14.45
C ALA A 290 -12.40 -18.88 13.46
N ILE A 291 -12.75 -17.69 12.95
CA ILE A 291 -13.79 -17.52 11.93
C ILE A 291 -13.42 -18.28 10.64
N GLY A 292 -12.18 -18.15 10.17
CA GLY A 292 -11.72 -18.87 8.97
C GLY A 292 -11.76 -20.39 9.15
N ALA A 293 -11.34 -20.90 10.31
CA ALA A 293 -11.41 -22.32 10.64
C ALA A 293 -12.87 -22.81 10.72
N LEU A 294 -13.78 -22.01 11.28
CA LEU A 294 -15.21 -22.29 11.30
C LEU A 294 -15.80 -22.32 9.88
N ILE A 295 -15.42 -21.38 9.01
CA ILE A 295 -15.85 -21.37 7.61
C ILE A 295 -15.38 -22.65 6.89
N ILE A 296 -14.12 -23.05 7.11
CA ILE A 296 -13.57 -24.28 6.52
C ILE A 296 -14.31 -25.52 7.04
N GLY A 297 -14.47 -25.65 8.36
CA GLY A 297 -15.19 -26.77 8.97
C GLY A 297 -16.65 -26.84 8.50
N TRP A 298 -17.31 -25.69 8.42
CA TRP A 298 -18.66 -25.57 7.88
C TRP A 298 -18.73 -25.96 6.39
N GLY A 299 -17.73 -25.56 5.60
CA GLY A 299 -17.54 -25.98 4.22
C GLY A 299 -17.46 -27.50 4.09
N VAL A 300 -16.64 -28.16 4.91
CA VAL A 300 -16.50 -29.62 4.92
C VAL A 300 -17.81 -30.33 5.28
N PHE A 301 -18.55 -29.79 6.26
CA PHE A 301 -19.82 -30.36 6.70
C PHE A 301 -20.97 -30.15 5.71
N LYS A 302 -21.06 -28.96 5.11
CA LYS A 302 -22.22 -28.53 4.31
C LYS A 302 -22.04 -28.66 2.80
N ALA A 303 -20.81 -28.92 2.31
CA ALA A 303 -20.56 -29.09 0.89
C ALA A 303 -21.52 -30.13 0.28
N ARG A 304 -22.22 -29.73 -0.79
CA ARG A 304 -23.33 -30.49 -1.36
C ARG A 304 -22.91 -31.45 -2.47
N ASP A 305 -21.76 -31.20 -3.09
CA ASP A 305 -21.20 -32.00 -4.18
C ASP A 305 -19.81 -32.52 -3.86
N SER A 306 -19.41 -33.57 -4.59
CA SER A 306 -18.10 -34.19 -4.45
C SER A 306 -16.94 -33.22 -4.70
N HIS A 307 -17.07 -32.32 -5.67
CA HIS A 307 -16.03 -31.34 -6.01
C HIS A 307 -15.90 -30.24 -4.95
N GLY A 308 -17.03 -29.66 -4.51
CA GLY A 308 -17.04 -28.71 -3.40
C GLY A 308 -16.47 -29.32 -2.11
N LYS A 309 -16.89 -30.54 -1.76
CA LYS A 309 -16.40 -31.24 -0.56
C LYS A 309 -14.90 -31.49 -0.61
N LEU A 310 -14.39 -31.92 -1.76
CA LEU A 310 -12.95 -32.09 -1.96
C LEU A 310 -12.19 -30.76 -1.82
N GLY A 311 -12.73 -29.65 -2.35
CA GLY A 311 -12.17 -28.31 -2.14
C GLY A 311 -12.10 -27.92 -0.66
N ALA A 312 -13.18 -28.09 0.10
CA ALA A 312 -13.18 -27.76 1.53
C ALA A 312 -12.22 -28.65 2.33
N ILE A 313 -12.10 -29.94 1.99
CA ILE A 313 -11.12 -30.85 2.60
C ILE A 313 -9.69 -30.39 2.30
N LEU A 314 -9.38 -30.04 1.04
CA LEU A 314 -8.07 -29.51 0.69
C LEU A 314 -7.75 -28.23 1.47
N ALA A 315 -8.71 -27.31 1.64
CA ALA A 315 -8.53 -26.12 2.46
C ALA A 315 -8.18 -26.48 3.91
N ALA A 316 -8.93 -27.42 4.51
CA ALA A 316 -8.68 -27.90 5.86
C ALA A 316 -7.29 -28.56 5.98
N SER A 317 -6.93 -29.45 5.05
CA SER A 317 -5.65 -30.13 5.05
C SER A 317 -4.47 -29.17 4.93
N ILE A 318 -4.55 -28.18 4.03
CA ILE A 318 -3.47 -27.20 3.84
C ILE A 318 -3.34 -26.29 5.06
N GLY A 319 -4.47 -25.80 5.60
CA GLY A 319 -4.47 -24.99 6.81
C GLY A 319 -3.89 -25.73 8.02
N SER A 320 -4.31 -26.98 8.25
CA SER A 320 -3.76 -27.82 9.32
C SER A 320 -2.28 -28.14 9.12
N LEU A 321 -1.86 -28.39 7.87
CA LEU A 321 -0.47 -28.71 7.56
C LEU A 321 0.46 -27.53 7.85
N PHE A 322 0.02 -26.31 7.56
CA PHE A 322 0.76 -25.11 7.92
C PHE A 322 0.95 -24.99 9.43
N VAL A 323 -0.13 -25.16 10.21
CA VAL A 323 -0.07 -25.10 11.68
C VAL A 323 0.89 -26.15 12.24
N LEU A 324 0.85 -27.38 11.70
CA LEU A 324 1.78 -28.44 12.10
C LEU A 324 3.23 -28.10 11.75
N ARG A 325 3.46 -27.51 10.56
CA ARG A 325 4.78 -27.09 10.10
C ARG A 325 5.36 -25.98 10.99
N GLU A 326 4.51 -25.07 11.43
CA GLU A 326 4.88 -23.97 12.33
C GLU A 326 5.23 -24.48 13.73
N LEU A 327 4.33 -25.25 14.37
CA LEU A 327 4.56 -25.82 15.71
C LEU A 327 5.75 -26.79 15.75
N GLY A 328 5.99 -27.49 14.63
CA GLY A 328 7.04 -28.48 14.49
C GLY A 328 8.31 -27.96 13.83
N ASN A 329 8.50 -26.65 13.68
CA ASN A 329 9.62 -26.07 12.93
C ASN A 329 11.00 -26.50 13.48
N SER A 330 11.08 -26.84 14.78
CA SER A 330 12.31 -27.34 15.42
C SER A 330 12.58 -28.84 15.19
N SER A 331 11.64 -29.60 14.62
CA SER A 331 11.75 -31.06 14.44
C SER A 331 11.92 -31.45 12.98
N THR A 332 13.10 -31.97 12.62
CA THR A 332 13.41 -32.43 11.26
C THR A 332 12.41 -33.47 10.74
N LEU A 333 11.90 -34.35 11.61
CA LEU A 333 10.93 -35.37 11.23
C LEU A 333 9.58 -34.74 10.85
N ILE A 334 9.07 -33.82 11.67
CA ILE A 334 7.78 -33.15 11.42
C ILE A 334 7.89 -32.30 10.15
N VAL A 335 8.99 -31.55 10.01
CA VAL A 335 9.35 -30.79 8.81
C VAL A 335 9.29 -31.67 7.56
N THR A 336 9.96 -32.82 7.58
CA THR A 336 10.01 -33.75 6.44
C THR A 336 8.64 -34.32 6.10
N LEU A 337 7.87 -34.77 7.10
CA LEU A 337 6.52 -35.28 6.88
C LEU A 337 5.59 -34.19 6.31
N CYS A 338 5.74 -32.95 6.78
CA CYS A 338 4.95 -31.84 6.26
C CYS A 338 5.29 -31.53 4.80
N VAL A 339 6.57 -31.57 4.43
CA VAL A 339 7.03 -31.39 3.04
C VAL A 339 6.44 -32.47 2.14
N VAL A 340 6.49 -33.74 2.54
CA VAL A 340 5.91 -34.83 1.75
C VAL A 340 4.40 -34.63 1.59
N ALA A 341 3.69 -34.35 2.69
CA ALA A 341 2.25 -34.10 2.65
C ALA A 341 1.87 -32.89 1.78
N ALA A 342 2.63 -31.80 1.82
CA ALA A 342 2.39 -30.60 1.02
C ALA A 342 2.55 -30.88 -0.48
N ASN A 343 3.54 -31.67 -0.87
CA ASN A 343 3.74 -32.10 -2.26
C ASN A 343 2.59 -33.00 -2.73
N LEU A 344 2.15 -33.95 -1.90
CA LEU A 344 0.97 -34.78 -2.20
C LEU A 344 -0.31 -33.96 -2.33
N LEU A 345 -0.51 -32.96 -1.47
CA LEU A 345 -1.64 -32.03 -1.54
C LEU A 345 -1.58 -31.15 -2.80
N THR A 346 -0.38 -30.73 -3.23
CA THR A 346 -0.20 -29.97 -4.48
C THR A 346 -0.65 -30.79 -5.69
N LEU A 347 -0.25 -32.07 -5.74
CA LEU A 347 -0.69 -33.00 -6.78
C LEU A 347 -2.20 -33.25 -6.70
N ALA A 348 -2.74 -33.46 -5.51
CA ALA A 348 -4.18 -33.64 -5.30
C ALA A 348 -4.99 -32.41 -5.78
N LEU A 349 -4.50 -31.20 -5.49
CA LEU A 349 -5.09 -29.95 -5.95
C LEU A 349 -5.05 -29.84 -7.48
N ALA A 350 -3.91 -30.15 -8.12
CA ALA A 350 -3.78 -30.14 -9.57
C ALA A 350 -4.77 -31.11 -10.24
N ILE A 351 -4.82 -32.35 -9.76
CA ILE A 351 -5.75 -33.39 -10.26
C ILE A 351 -7.20 -32.97 -10.03
N ALA A 352 -7.52 -32.39 -8.86
CA ALA A 352 -8.87 -31.90 -8.57
C ALA A 352 -9.34 -30.83 -9.55
N GLN A 353 -8.46 -29.88 -9.92
CA GLN A 353 -8.78 -28.85 -10.90
C GLN A 353 -8.93 -29.41 -12.32
N MET A 354 -8.08 -30.37 -12.70
CA MET A 354 -8.22 -31.09 -13.97
C MET A 354 -9.56 -31.82 -14.06
N ARG A 355 -9.92 -32.57 -13.01
CA ARG A 355 -11.21 -33.28 -12.93
C ARG A 355 -12.39 -32.32 -13.05
N LEU A 356 -12.33 -31.21 -12.32
CA LEU A 356 -13.36 -30.18 -12.36
C LEU A 356 -13.50 -29.56 -13.75
N GLY A 357 -12.39 -29.25 -14.42
CA GLY A 357 -12.41 -28.69 -15.77
C GLY A 357 -13.07 -29.64 -16.78
N LEU A 358 -12.76 -30.94 -16.67
CA LEU A 358 -13.39 -31.98 -17.50
C LEU A 358 -14.87 -32.15 -17.17
N ALA A 359 -15.25 -32.18 -15.88
CA ALA A 359 -16.63 -32.34 -15.42
C ALA A 359 -17.53 -31.14 -15.78
N GLU A 360 -17.00 -29.92 -15.71
CA GLU A 360 -17.73 -28.70 -16.11
C GLU A 360 -17.70 -28.45 -17.62
N GLY A 361 -16.94 -29.23 -18.40
CA GLY A 361 -16.71 -28.98 -19.83
C GLY A 361 -15.99 -27.65 -20.10
N ARG A 362 -15.17 -27.19 -19.15
CA ARG A 362 -14.49 -25.90 -19.20
C ARG A 362 -12.98 -26.06 -19.28
N LEU A 363 -12.37 -25.37 -20.24
CA LEU A 363 -10.93 -25.41 -20.44
C LEU A 363 -10.16 -24.75 -19.29
N ARG A 364 -10.71 -23.71 -18.64
CA ARG A 364 -9.96 -22.89 -17.66
C ARG A 364 -9.50 -23.66 -16.41
N PRO A 365 -10.35 -24.42 -15.68
CA PRO A 365 -9.89 -25.18 -14.52
C PRO A 365 -8.92 -26.31 -14.91
N TYR A 366 -9.12 -26.91 -16.09
CA TYR A 366 -8.21 -27.92 -16.62
C TYR A 366 -6.81 -27.36 -16.86
N VAL A 367 -6.72 -26.27 -17.64
CA VAL A 367 -5.45 -25.57 -17.92
C VAL A 367 -4.80 -25.12 -16.63
N TYR A 368 -5.57 -24.59 -15.68
CA TYR A 368 -5.04 -24.19 -14.38
C TYR A 368 -4.43 -25.38 -13.64
N GLY A 369 -5.13 -26.52 -13.54
CA GLY A 369 -4.58 -27.74 -12.92
C GLY A 369 -3.29 -28.22 -13.59
N SER A 370 -3.22 -28.17 -14.92
CA SER A 370 -2.01 -28.46 -15.69
C SER A 370 -0.87 -27.49 -15.40
N LEU A 371 -1.16 -26.18 -15.29
CA LEU A 371 -0.16 -25.18 -14.93
C LEU A 371 0.37 -25.41 -13.51
N VAL A 372 -0.48 -25.71 -12.53
CA VAL A 372 -0.02 -26.05 -11.16
C VAL A 372 0.89 -27.25 -11.17
N PHE A 373 0.53 -28.30 -11.92
CA PHE A 373 1.36 -29.48 -12.07
C PHE A 373 2.73 -29.14 -12.68
N ILE A 374 2.76 -28.34 -13.75
CA ILE A 374 4.01 -27.90 -14.41
C ILE A 374 4.86 -27.03 -13.47
N VAL A 375 4.27 -26.06 -12.78
CA VAL A 375 5.01 -25.21 -11.83
C VAL A 375 5.58 -26.04 -10.70
N TRP A 376 4.79 -26.96 -10.13
CA TRP A 376 5.27 -27.89 -9.11
C TRP A 376 6.44 -28.73 -9.60
N LEU A 377 6.34 -29.24 -10.83
CA LEU A 377 7.39 -30.02 -11.49
C LEU A 377 8.68 -29.21 -11.66
N ILE A 378 8.58 -27.94 -12.06
CA ILE A 378 9.72 -27.02 -12.20
C ILE A 378 10.37 -26.76 -10.84
N VAL A 379 9.57 -26.46 -9.81
CA VAL A 379 10.09 -26.24 -8.44
C VAL A 379 10.78 -27.50 -7.91
N ARG A 380 10.21 -28.69 -8.15
CA ARG A 380 10.86 -29.95 -7.76
C ARG A 380 12.13 -30.22 -8.56
N TYR A 381 12.18 -29.83 -9.83
CA TYR A 381 13.39 -29.96 -10.64
C TYR A 381 14.55 -29.21 -10.00
N THR A 382 14.36 -27.94 -9.63
CA THR A 382 15.43 -27.11 -9.04
C THR A 382 15.92 -27.61 -7.68
N ASP A 383 15.05 -28.30 -6.94
CA ASP A 383 15.38 -28.85 -5.63
C ASP A 383 16.12 -30.20 -5.77
N ILE A 384 15.61 -31.09 -6.62
CA ILE A 384 16.08 -32.48 -6.73
C ILE A 384 17.30 -32.62 -7.65
N GLU A 385 17.42 -31.78 -8.69
CA GLU A 385 18.55 -31.80 -9.63
C GLU A 385 19.91 -31.73 -8.91
N LYS A 386 19.97 -30.93 -7.84
CA LYS A 386 21.18 -30.75 -7.02
C LYS A 386 21.62 -32.03 -6.32
N GLU A 387 20.70 -32.95 -6.04
CA GLU A 387 20.98 -34.18 -5.29
C GLU A 387 21.22 -35.40 -6.20
N ILE A 388 20.47 -35.54 -7.30
CA ILE A 388 20.51 -36.76 -8.14
C ILE A 388 21.06 -36.54 -9.56
N GLY A 389 21.37 -35.30 -9.92
CA GLY A 389 21.93 -34.92 -11.22
C GLY A 389 20.97 -35.12 -12.41
N MET A 390 21.43 -34.74 -13.61
CA MET A 390 20.63 -34.73 -14.85
C MET A 390 20.04 -36.11 -15.21
N LEU A 391 20.80 -37.18 -14.99
CA LEU A 391 20.36 -38.55 -15.30
C LEU A 391 19.27 -39.02 -14.33
N GLY A 392 19.40 -38.71 -13.03
CA GLY A 392 18.36 -38.99 -12.04
C GLY A 392 17.08 -38.22 -12.34
N MET A 393 17.20 -36.96 -12.79
CA MET A 393 16.05 -36.15 -13.23
C MET A 393 15.37 -36.73 -14.46
N ALA A 394 16.13 -37.23 -15.44
CA ALA A 394 15.55 -37.90 -16.61
C ALA A 394 14.73 -39.15 -16.21
N ALA A 395 15.24 -39.96 -15.28
CA ALA A 395 14.51 -41.11 -14.74
C ALA A 395 13.24 -40.68 -13.98
N PHE A 396 13.32 -39.62 -13.18
CA PHE A 396 12.16 -39.05 -12.48
C PHE A 396 11.05 -38.61 -13.45
N PHE A 397 11.40 -37.88 -14.52
CA PHE A 397 10.44 -37.50 -15.55
C PHE A 397 9.85 -38.70 -16.29
N ALA A 398 10.64 -39.73 -16.58
CA ALA A 398 10.16 -40.95 -17.22
C ALA A 398 9.11 -41.67 -16.34
N VAL A 399 9.35 -41.76 -15.02
CA VAL A 399 8.41 -42.36 -14.06
C VAL A 399 7.11 -41.56 -13.98
N ILE A 400 7.20 -40.22 -13.90
CA ILE A 400 6.02 -39.34 -13.90
C ILE A 400 5.23 -39.51 -15.21
N SER A 401 5.91 -39.55 -16.35
CA SER A 401 5.29 -39.71 -17.67
C SER A 401 4.54 -41.04 -17.77
N ALA A 402 5.17 -42.15 -17.34
CA ALA A 402 4.53 -43.46 -17.27
C ALA A 402 3.29 -43.45 -16.35
N GLY A 403 3.39 -42.79 -15.19
CA GLY A 403 2.28 -42.62 -14.25
C GLY A 403 1.11 -41.83 -14.84
N LEU A 404 1.38 -40.72 -15.54
CA LEU A 404 0.36 -39.94 -16.23
C LEU A 404 -0.32 -40.74 -17.35
N PHE A 405 0.44 -41.52 -18.12
CA PHE A 405 -0.09 -42.36 -19.19
C PHE A 405 -1.02 -43.46 -18.66
N PHE A 406 -0.64 -44.07 -17.53
CA PHE A 406 -1.47 -45.06 -16.83
C PHE A 406 -2.75 -44.42 -16.29
N LEU A 407 -2.65 -43.24 -15.67
CA LEU A 407 -3.79 -42.51 -15.12
C LEU A 407 -4.77 -42.07 -16.22
N ALA A 408 -4.26 -41.60 -17.36
CA ALA A 408 -5.06 -41.24 -18.53
C ALA A 408 -5.85 -42.44 -19.07
N ARG A 409 -5.26 -43.64 -19.04
CA ARG A 409 -5.92 -44.88 -19.47
C ARG A 409 -7.08 -45.28 -18.53
N LEU A 410 -6.93 -45.07 -17.22
CA LEU A 410 -7.98 -45.32 -16.23
C LEU A 410 -9.12 -44.29 -16.32
N TRP A 411 -8.84 -43.06 -16.74
CA TRP A 411 -9.83 -41.98 -16.78
C TRP A 411 -10.88 -42.09 -17.89
N ARG A 412 -10.61 -42.80 -18.98
CA ARG A 412 -11.57 -43.00 -20.07
C ARG A 412 -12.87 -43.69 -19.63
N SER A 413 -12.90 -44.31 -18.45
CA SER A 413 -14.07 -45.03 -17.90
C SER A 413 -14.94 -44.23 -16.92
N LEU A 414 -14.52 -43.03 -16.48
CA LEU A 414 -15.18 -42.25 -15.42
C LEU A 414 -15.81 -40.94 -15.94
N ALA A 415 -16.42 -40.97 -17.13
CA ALA A 415 -17.06 -39.78 -17.70
C ALA A 415 -18.23 -39.31 -16.83
N GLU A 416 -18.00 -38.23 -16.07
CA GLU A 416 -19.02 -37.61 -15.22
C GLU A 416 -19.99 -36.76 -16.05
N LYS A 417 -21.26 -36.70 -15.63
CA LYS A 417 -22.29 -35.92 -16.32
C LYS A 417 -22.03 -34.42 -16.15
N PRO A 418 -22.20 -33.61 -17.20
CA PRO A 418 -22.02 -32.16 -17.10
C PRO A 418 -23.00 -31.57 -16.09
N VAL A 419 -22.47 -30.79 -15.14
CA VAL A 419 -23.27 -30.08 -14.16
C VAL A 419 -23.97 -28.90 -14.84
N ALA A 420 -25.29 -28.92 -14.90
CA ALA A 420 -26.07 -27.80 -15.43
C ALA A 420 -25.88 -26.56 -14.54
N GLU A 421 -25.59 -25.41 -15.15
CA GLU A 421 -25.55 -24.12 -14.44
C GLU A 421 -26.95 -23.82 -13.88
N ARG A 422 -27.11 -23.90 -12.55
CA ARG A 422 -28.29 -23.41 -11.85
C ARG A 422 -27.89 -22.23 -10.98
N MET A 423 -28.55 -21.10 -11.19
CA MET A 423 -28.42 -19.93 -10.32
C MET A 423 -29.49 -20.04 -9.25
N ALA A 424 -29.10 -20.35 -8.02
CA ALA A 424 -30.01 -20.31 -6.90
C ALA A 424 -30.28 -18.85 -6.52
N ASP A 425 -31.55 -18.48 -6.51
CA ASP A 425 -31.98 -17.14 -6.11
C ASP A 425 -31.63 -16.89 -4.63
N PHE A 426 -30.98 -15.76 -4.35
CA PHE A 426 -30.62 -15.34 -3.00
C PHE A 426 -31.34 -14.03 -2.68
N HIS A 427 -32.51 -14.13 -2.05
CA HIS A 427 -33.33 -12.98 -1.63
C HIS A 427 -33.62 -13.06 -0.14
N PRO A 428 -32.68 -12.62 0.72
CA PRO A 428 -32.93 -12.56 2.15
C PRO A 428 -34.11 -11.63 2.44
N ALA A 429 -35.13 -12.15 3.14
CA ALA A 429 -36.40 -11.45 3.37
C ALA A 429 -36.22 -10.06 4.02
N TRP A 430 -35.26 -9.93 4.95
CA TRP A 430 -34.96 -8.66 5.61
C TRP A 430 -34.39 -7.60 4.64
N VAL A 431 -33.60 -8.02 3.64
CA VAL A 431 -33.05 -7.10 2.62
C VAL A 431 -34.14 -6.65 1.66
N GLU A 432 -35.02 -7.55 1.22
CA GLU A 432 -36.12 -7.16 0.32
C GLU A 432 -37.10 -6.24 1.04
N THR A 433 -37.44 -6.53 2.30
CA THR A 433 -38.28 -5.66 3.14
C THR A 433 -37.69 -4.25 3.27
N LEU A 434 -36.37 -4.16 3.50
CA LEU A 434 -35.68 -2.88 3.57
C LEU A 434 -35.64 -2.18 2.20
N ALA A 435 -35.36 -2.93 1.14
CA ALA A 435 -35.33 -2.39 -0.22
C ALA A 435 -36.68 -1.83 -0.64
N ASP A 436 -37.79 -2.50 -0.31
CA ASP A 436 -39.14 -2.03 -0.63
C ASP A 436 -39.50 -0.75 0.12
N LYS A 437 -39.07 -0.60 1.37
CA LYS A 437 -39.22 0.66 2.12
C LYS A 437 -38.41 1.81 1.53
N VAL A 438 -37.20 1.52 1.02
CA VAL A 438 -36.27 2.54 0.51
C VAL A 438 -36.55 2.94 -0.95
N ARG A 439 -37.05 2.01 -1.77
CA ARG A 439 -37.37 2.23 -3.20
C ARG A 439 -38.13 3.53 -3.49
N PRO A 440 -39.25 3.88 -2.80
CA PRO A 440 -39.97 5.13 -3.08
C PRO A 440 -39.15 6.39 -2.76
N LEU A 441 -38.23 6.30 -1.80
CA LEU A 441 -37.37 7.42 -1.37
C LEU A 441 -36.06 7.53 -2.18
N SER A 442 -35.76 6.54 -3.03
CA SER A 442 -34.47 6.41 -3.72
C SER A 442 -34.02 7.67 -4.46
N ARG A 443 -34.92 8.36 -5.16
CA ARG A 443 -34.60 9.61 -5.87
C ARG A 443 -34.21 10.74 -4.92
N GLY A 444 -34.99 10.92 -3.85
CA GLY A 444 -34.71 11.93 -2.83
C GLY A 444 -33.39 11.65 -2.10
N LEU A 445 -33.13 10.38 -1.79
CA LEU A 445 -31.88 9.95 -1.15
C LEU A 445 -30.66 10.13 -2.07
N LEU A 446 -30.79 9.88 -3.38
CA LEU A 446 -29.71 10.15 -4.34
C LEU A 446 -29.39 11.64 -4.45
N ILE A 447 -30.41 12.50 -4.51
CA ILE A 447 -30.23 13.95 -4.52
C ILE A 447 -29.60 14.42 -3.19
N ALA A 448 -30.09 13.90 -2.05
CA ALA A 448 -29.51 14.18 -0.74
C ALA A 448 -28.05 13.74 -0.66
N ALA A 449 -27.68 12.60 -1.27
CA ALA A 449 -26.28 12.15 -1.33
C ALA A 449 -25.41 13.09 -2.19
N CYS A 450 -25.92 13.62 -3.31
CA CYS A 450 -25.21 14.64 -4.10
C CYS A 450 -24.98 15.92 -3.26
N VAL A 451 -26.01 16.40 -2.57
CA VAL A 451 -25.92 17.56 -1.67
C VAL A 451 -24.92 17.30 -0.55
N ALA A 452 -24.94 16.10 0.05
CA ALA A 452 -24.00 15.71 1.09
C ALA A 452 -22.55 15.71 0.59
N GLN A 453 -22.26 15.20 -0.61
CA GLN A 453 -20.91 15.28 -1.20
C GLN A 453 -20.44 16.73 -1.34
N VAL A 454 -21.29 17.63 -1.85
CA VAL A 454 -20.96 19.06 -1.97
C VAL A 454 -20.79 19.70 -0.59
N ALA A 455 -21.63 19.34 0.37
CA ALA A 455 -21.53 19.83 1.75
C ALA A 455 -20.25 19.38 2.45
N VAL A 456 -19.77 18.15 2.21
CA VAL A 456 -18.48 17.67 2.73
C VAL A 456 -17.34 18.51 2.19
N ILE A 457 -17.30 18.75 0.88
CA ILE A 457 -16.29 19.62 0.26
C ILE A 457 -16.40 21.04 0.80
N GLY A 458 -17.62 21.59 0.88
CA GLY A 458 -17.88 22.91 1.46
C GLY A 458 -17.45 23.02 2.93
N TYR A 459 -17.65 21.96 3.72
CA TYR A 459 -17.18 21.86 5.09
C TYR A 459 -15.65 21.83 5.16
N MET A 460 -14.97 21.06 4.31
CA MET A 460 -13.50 21.05 4.25
C MET A 460 -12.95 22.46 3.99
N VAL A 461 -13.53 23.16 3.02
CA VAL A 461 -13.18 24.55 2.69
C VAL A 461 -13.43 25.48 3.86
N TRP A 462 -14.65 25.45 4.42
CA TRP A 462 -15.04 26.31 5.52
C TRP A 462 -14.15 26.10 6.74
N ASN A 463 -13.89 24.84 7.09
CA ASN A 463 -13.08 24.42 8.23
C ASN A 463 -11.62 24.86 8.09
N HIS A 464 -11.05 24.87 6.87
CA HIS A 464 -9.69 25.33 6.65
C HIS A 464 -9.58 26.85 6.41
N LEU A 465 -10.65 27.51 5.98
CA LEU A 465 -10.68 28.98 5.91
C LEU A 465 -10.77 29.63 7.30
N GLN A 466 -11.23 28.94 8.34
CA GLN A 466 -11.40 29.53 9.67
C GLN A 466 -10.10 30.11 10.25
N PRO A 467 -8.96 29.37 10.31
CA PRO A 467 -7.72 29.94 10.83
C PRO A 467 -7.25 31.15 10.03
N LEU A 468 -7.38 31.10 8.71
CA LEU A 468 -6.91 32.17 7.82
C LEU A 468 -7.73 33.46 7.92
N ARG A 469 -9.02 33.36 8.28
CA ARG A 469 -9.95 34.50 8.41
C ARG A 469 -9.96 35.10 9.81
N ASN A 470 -9.96 34.25 10.84
CA ASN A 470 -10.24 34.64 12.22
C ASN A 470 -9.06 34.39 13.17
N GLY A 471 -7.99 33.73 12.71
CA GLY A 471 -6.83 33.40 13.52
C GLY A 471 -5.89 34.59 13.73
N GLU A 472 -5.25 34.63 14.88
CA GLU A 472 -4.18 35.56 15.17
C GLU A 472 -2.94 35.17 14.36
N ARG A 473 -2.38 36.12 13.61
CA ARG A 473 -1.22 35.86 12.75
C ARG A 473 0.07 35.93 13.56
N ILE A 474 0.84 34.85 13.52
CA ILE A 474 2.12 34.75 14.20
C ILE A 474 3.18 34.25 13.23
N VAL A 475 4.43 34.67 13.47
CA VAL A 475 5.58 34.28 12.67
C VAL A 475 6.36 33.22 13.42
N LEU A 476 6.49 32.05 12.78
CA LEU A 476 7.36 30.96 13.18
C LEU A 476 8.58 30.91 12.25
N ARG A 477 9.62 30.20 12.68
CA ARG A 477 10.81 29.96 11.89
C ARG A 477 10.94 28.46 11.63
N ALA A 478 11.20 28.07 10.38
CA ALA A 478 11.31 26.66 10.00
C ALA A 478 12.72 26.11 10.26
N GLU A 479 12.80 24.83 10.59
CA GLU A 479 14.03 24.07 10.77
C GLU A 479 14.41 23.29 9.50
N PRO A 480 15.72 22.98 9.31
CA PRO A 480 16.19 22.10 8.23
C PRO A 480 15.56 20.70 8.30
N VAL A 481 15.16 20.15 7.15
CA VAL A 481 14.58 18.80 7.01
C VAL A 481 15.44 17.97 6.04
N ASP A 482 15.65 16.69 6.36
CA ASP A 482 16.43 15.73 5.55
C ASP A 482 15.64 15.35 4.27
N PRO A 483 16.18 15.55 3.05
CA PRO A 483 15.44 15.36 1.81
C PRO A 483 15.22 13.87 1.49
N ARG A 484 14.02 13.36 1.77
CA ARG A 484 13.53 12.07 1.25
C ARG A 484 12.03 12.10 0.98
N ASP A 485 11.64 12.43 -0.24
CA ASP A 485 10.47 11.85 -0.93
C ASP A 485 10.55 12.23 -2.42
N MET A 486 10.72 11.26 -3.33
CA MET A 486 10.85 11.51 -4.80
C MET A 486 9.51 11.34 -5.56
N LEU A 487 8.41 11.04 -4.86
CA LEU A 487 7.16 10.58 -5.49
C LEU A 487 5.94 11.48 -5.21
N LYS A 488 6.15 12.62 -4.57
CA LYS A 488 5.15 13.68 -4.41
C LYS A 488 5.70 14.89 -5.17
N GLY A 489 4.83 15.71 -5.78
CA GLY A 489 5.25 16.88 -6.57
C GLY A 489 6.13 17.88 -5.80
N GLU A 490 6.39 19.07 -6.33
CA GLU A 490 7.23 20.05 -5.61
C GLU A 490 6.48 20.68 -4.41
N TYR A 491 6.77 20.21 -3.20
CA TYR A 491 6.34 20.85 -1.95
C TYR A 491 7.51 20.92 -0.97
N VAL A 492 7.53 21.98 -0.18
CA VAL A 492 8.52 22.21 0.86
C VAL A 492 7.99 21.60 2.15
N ILE A 493 8.68 20.58 2.65
CA ILE A 493 8.42 20.02 3.99
C ILE A 493 8.96 21.02 5.01
N LEU A 494 8.10 21.47 5.92
CA LEU A 494 8.42 22.39 7.01
C LEU A 494 8.50 21.59 8.32
N SER A 495 9.57 21.82 9.08
CA SER A 495 9.70 21.35 10.45
C SER A 495 9.84 22.54 11.39
N TYR A 496 9.41 22.38 12.64
CA TYR A 496 9.47 23.40 13.67
C TYR A 496 10.22 22.87 14.89
N ASP A 497 10.73 23.78 15.73
CA ASP A 497 11.46 23.43 16.96
C ASP A 497 10.61 22.60 17.94
N PHE A 498 9.29 22.83 17.97
CA PHE A 498 8.32 22.08 18.75
C PHE A 498 7.68 20.90 18.00
N ALA A 499 8.04 20.66 16.73
CA ALA A 499 7.53 19.52 15.97
C ALA A 499 8.15 18.20 16.44
N ARG A 500 9.19 18.22 17.28
CA ARG A 500 9.79 17.02 17.88
C ARG A 500 9.66 17.02 19.41
N ILE A 501 9.07 15.96 19.94
CA ILE A 501 8.97 15.68 21.37
C ILE A 501 10.32 15.14 21.86
N SER A 502 10.79 15.60 23.02
CA SER A 502 11.95 14.98 23.66
C SER A 502 11.58 13.61 24.25
N ASP A 503 12.52 12.68 24.33
CA ASP A 503 12.28 11.37 24.97
C ASP A 503 11.74 11.50 26.40
N LYS A 504 12.15 12.56 27.11
CA LYS A 504 11.67 12.87 28.45
C LYS A 504 10.20 13.29 28.45
N ASP A 505 9.81 14.16 27.52
CA ASP A 505 8.43 14.62 27.41
C ASP A 505 7.50 13.50 26.91
N ALA A 506 7.97 12.66 25.99
CA ALA A 506 7.22 11.48 25.52
C ALA A 506 6.93 10.49 26.67
N LYS A 507 7.90 10.26 27.55
CA LYS A 507 7.69 9.45 28.77
C LYS A 507 6.70 10.10 29.73
N LEU A 508 6.81 11.41 29.96
CA LEU A 508 5.88 12.14 30.84
C LEU A 508 4.43 12.08 30.34
N LEU A 509 4.22 12.29 29.04
CA LEU A 509 2.89 12.20 28.42
C LEU A 509 2.34 10.76 28.49
N SER A 510 3.20 9.76 28.25
CA SER A 510 2.79 8.35 28.34
C SER A 510 2.45 7.95 29.77
N ALA A 511 3.18 8.43 30.78
CA ALA A 511 2.88 8.20 32.18
C ALA A 511 1.52 8.80 32.60
N GLN A 512 1.14 9.96 32.06
CA GLN A 512 -0.19 10.54 32.27
C GLN A 512 -1.33 9.68 31.68
N LEU A 513 -1.03 8.84 30.69
CA LEU A 513 -1.94 7.87 30.09
C LEU A 513 -1.88 6.49 30.78
N GLY A 514 -1.15 6.37 31.90
CA GLY A 514 -1.05 5.13 32.68
C GLY A 514 -0.01 4.12 32.14
N ALA A 515 0.97 4.57 31.35
CA ALA A 515 2.05 3.70 30.89
C ALA A 515 2.90 3.15 32.06
N PRO A 516 3.42 1.91 31.96
CA PRO A 516 4.39 1.38 32.92
C PRO A 516 5.66 2.24 32.95
N ASP A 517 6.30 2.36 34.11
CA ASP A 517 7.56 3.10 34.27
C ASP A 517 8.77 2.23 33.88
N ASP A 518 8.90 1.95 32.58
CA ASP A 518 10.01 1.19 32.00
C ASP A 518 10.68 1.94 30.83
N GLU A 519 11.73 1.34 30.24
CA GLU A 519 12.47 1.94 29.14
C GLU A 519 11.63 2.10 27.85
N ASP A 520 10.54 1.35 27.77
CA ASP A 520 9.57 1.29 26.68
C ASP A 520 8.31 2.13 26.94
N ALA A 521 8.20 2.82 28.09
CA ALA A 521 7.11 3.74 28.40
C ALA A 521 6.87 4.80 27.31
N ARG A 522 7.92 5.23 26.60
CA ARG A 522 7.82 6.13 25.44
C ARG A 522 7.07 5.52 24.24
N LYS A 523 7.01 4.18 24.16
CA LYS A 523 6.26 3.41 23.16
C LYS A 523 4.77 3.28 23.49
N TRP A 524 4.33 3.78 24.66
CA TRP A 524 2.93 3.72 25.07
C TRP A 524 2.06 4.88 24.58
N LEU A 525 2.65 6.00 24.16
CA LEU A 525 1.88 7.11 23.60
C LEU A 525 1.15 6.62 22.32
N PRO A 526 -0.20 6.60 22.28
CA PRO A 526 -0.93 6.20 21.08
C PRO A 526 -0.68 7.17 19.93
N GLU A 527 -0.72 6.67 18.70
CA GLU A 527 -0.76 7.53 17.52
C GLU A 527 -2.07 8.34 17.50
N ASP A 528 -2.04 9.50 16.85
CA ASP A 528 -3.18 10.43 16.81
C ASP A 528 -3.70 10.88 18.19
N THR A 529 -2.83 10.84 19.22
CA THR A 529 -3.14 11.43 20.52
C THR A 529 -3.15 12.95 20.38
N ILE A 530 -4.22 13.59 20.86
CA ILE A 530 -4.32 15.05 20.87
C ILE A 530 -3.32 15.61 21.89
N VAL A 531 -2.42 16.46 21.40
CA VAL A 531 -1.41 17.15 22.19
C VAL A 531 -1.54 18.64 21.97
N PHE A 532 -1.43 19.43 23.04
CA PHE A 532 -1.43 20.87 23.00
C PHE A 532 -0.02 21.41 23.27
N VAL A 533 0.43 22.37 22.46
CA VAL A 533 1.71 23.06 22.61
C VAL A 533 1.45 24.55 22.84
N PRO A 534 1.62 25.07 24.07
CA PRO A 534 1.52 26.51 24.34
C PRO A 534 2.53 27.30 23.52
N LEU A 535 2.15 28.45 22.99
CA LEU A 535 3.03 29.30 22.18
C LEU A 535 3.60 30.43 23.04
N VAL A 536 4.92 30.62 22.95
CA VAL A 536 5.67 31.64 23.70
C VAL A 536 6.31 32.62 22.72
N LYS A 537 6.06 33.92 22.94
CA LYS A 537 6.65 34.99 22.14
C LYS A 537 8.10 35.26 22.57
N LYS A 538 9.03 35.20 21.63
CA LYS A 538 10.45 35.53 21.82
C LYS A 538 10.66 37.05 21.81
N THR A 539 11.78 37.49 22.36
CA THR A 539 12.21 38.91 22.40
C THR A 539 12.40 39.54 21.03
N ASN A 540 12.64 38.75 19.98
CA ASN A 540 12.76 39.20 18.59
C ASN A 540 11.41 39.33 17.85
N GLY A 541 10.28 39.10 18.52
CA GLY A 541 8.93 39.17 17.93
C GLY A 541 8.44 37.87 17.27
N GLU A 542 9.28 36.85 17.15
CA GLU A 542 8.92 35.51 16.65
C GLU A 542 8.28 34.66 17.76
N TRP A 543 7.60 33.58 17.38
CA TRP A 543 6.98 32.65 18.33
C TRP A 543 7.71 31.29 18.32
N THR A 544 7.66 30.58 19.45
CA THR A 544 8.17 29.20 19.63
C THR A 544 7.21 28.39 20.47
N GLY A 545 7.30 27.07 20.39
CA GLY A 545 6.47 26.16 21.17
C GLY A 545 7.08 25.88 22.55
N GLY A 546 6.21 25.87 23.54
CA GLY A 546 6.50 25.40 24.90
C GLY A 546 6.42 23.88 25.00
N LYS A 547 6.33 23.37 26.23
CA LYS A 547 6.26 21.93 26.47
C LYS A 547 4.91 21.35 26.06
N PRO A 548 4.87 20.19 25.38
CA PRO A 548 3.63 19.54 25.02
C PRO A 548 2.86 19.05 26.26
N THR A 549 1.52 19.15 26.22
CA THR A 549 0.61 18.73 27.29
C THR A 549 -0.64 18.06 26.73
N LEU A 550 -1.25 17.13 27.48
CA LEU A 550 -2.54 16.52 27.14
C LEU A 550 -3.74 17.37 27.58
N VAL A 551 -3.51 18.35 28.47
CA VAL A 551 -4.55 19.22 29.01
C VAL A 551 -4.56 20.53 28.24
N ARG A 552 -5.74 20.90 27.74
CA ARG A 552 -5.95 22.16 27.03
C ARG A 552 -5.57 23.37 27.92
N PRO A 553 -4.65 24.23 27.48
CA PRO A 553 -4.30 25.45 28.22
C PRO A 553 -5.51 26.39 28.37
N SER A 554 -5.67 26.98 29.56
CA SER A 554 -6.75 27.95 29.85
C SER A 554 -6.40 29.39 29.47
N GLU A 555 -5.11 29.71 29.34
CA GLU A 555 -4.61 31.04 29.02
C GLU A 555 -3.48 30.96 27.97
N GLY A 556 -3.38 32.00 27.13
CA GLY A 556 -2.38 32.11 26.07
C GLY A 556 -2.76 31.40 24.77
N LEU A 557 -2.03 31.71 23.70
CA LEU A 557 -2.12 30.98 22.43
C LEU A 557 -1.46 29.61 22.57
N TYR A 558 -2.02 28.61 21.90
CA TYR A 558 -1.45 27.27 21.85
C TYR A 558 -1.74 26.65 20.48
N LEU A 559 -1.03 25.59 20.13
CA LEU A 559 -1.29 24.75 18.97
C LEU A 559 -1.87 23.43 19.42
N GLN A 560 -2.93 22.98 18.75
CA GLN A 560 -3.45 21.62 18.88
C GLN A 560 -2.84 20.79 17.75
N GLY A 561 -2.12 19.73 18.12
CA GLY A 561 -1.54 18.78 17.19
C GLY A 561 -1.89 17.34 17.55
N LEU A 562 -1.44 16.44 16.68
CA LEU A 562 -1.55 15.00 16.83
C LEU A 562 -0.16 14.39 16.87
N THR A 563 0.03 13.36 17.67
CA THR A 563 1.27 12.56 17.65
C THR A 563 1.46 11.92 16.27
N GLY A 564 2.66 11.99 15.72
CA GLY A 564 3.05 11.53 14.39
C GLY A 564 3.29 10.02 14.28
N TYR A 565 3.42 9.54 13.04
CA TYR A 565 3.70 8.14 12.75
C TYR A 565 5.09 7.73 13.23
N ARG A 566 5.16 6.63 13.98
CA ARG A 566 6.40 6.18 14.63
C ARG A 566 7.57 5.90 13.67
N TRP A 567 7.32 5.56 12.39
CA TRP A 567 8.36 5.24 11.42
C TRP A 567 9.21 6.44 10.98
N ARG A 568 8.74 7.67 11.19
CA ARG A 568 9.51 8.90 10.91
C ARG A 568 10.34 9.40 12.10
N GLY A 569 10.52 8.56 13.13
CA GLY A 569 11.34 8.88 14.31
C GLY A 569 10.59 9.07 15.62
N GLY A 570 9.39 8.48 15.76
CA GLY A 570 8.70 8.24 17.04
C GLY A 570 8.17 9.44 17.83
N ASN A 571 8.70 10.64 17.56
CA ASN A 571 8.52 11.81 18.40
C ASN A 571 8.04 13.03 17.61
N GLU A 572 7.52 12.88 16.39
CA GLU A 572 7.04 14.03 15.61
C GLU A 572 5.62 14.44 16.05
N LEU A 573 5.33 15.74 16.11
CA LEU A 573 4.00 16.30 16.29
C LEU A 573 3.54 16.91 14.97
N ARG A 574 2.30 16.63 14.60
CA ARG A 574 1.64 17.15 13.39
C ARG A 574 0.60 18.18 13.77
N PHE A 575 0.68 19.37 13.21
CA PHE A 575 -0.19 20.50 13.46
C PHE A 575 -0.97 20.94 12.20
N GLY A 576 -0.72 20.30 11.04
CA GLY A 576 -1.35 20.62 9.77
C GLY A 576 -0.76 21.87 9.10
N ILE A 577 0.49 22.19 9.41
CA ILE A 577 1.26 23.33 8.87
C ILE A 577 2.63 22.88 8.33
N GLU A 578 2.91 21.58 8.28
CA GLU A 578 4.20 20.98 7.92
C GLU A 578 4.45 20.87 6.42
N ALA A 579 3.49 21.23 5.57
CA ALA A 579 3.61 21.14 4.13
C ALA A 579 3.24 22.46 3.45
N TYR A 580 4.10 22.95 2.56
CA TYR A 580 3.80 24.08 1.68
C TYR A 580 4.04 23.70 0.21
N TYR A 581 2.96 23.59 -0.56
CA TYR A 581 2.96 23.31 -1.99
C TYR A 581 3.37 24.59 -2.71
N VAL A 582 4.42 24.47 -3.52
CA VAL A 582 5.02 25.53 -4.32
C VAL A 582 4.83 25.22 -5.80
N GLU A 583 5.02 26.23 -6.64
CA GLU A 583 4.98 26.05 -8.10
C GLU A 583 6.10 25.10 -8.55
N GLU A 584 5.83 24.34 -9.61
CA GLU A 584 6.77 23.39 -10.19
C GLU A 584 8.01 24.14 -10.73
N GLY A 585 9.21 23.65 -10.42
CA GLY A 585 10.50 24.28 -10.64
C GLY A 585 10.97 25.26 -9.55
N LYS A 586 10.16 25.58 -8.52
CA LYS A 586 10.52 26.55 -7.46
C LYS A 586 10.79 25.92 -6.09
N GLY A 587 10.57 24.61 -5.91
CA GLY A 587 10.79 23.92 -4.65
C GLY A 587 12.21 24.00 -4.12
N ALA A 588 13.20 23.77 -4.99
CA ALA A 588 14.61 23.71 -4.59
C ALA A 588 15.10 24.99 -3.87
N ALA A 589 14.67 26.17 -4.33
CA ALA A 589 15.08 27.45 -3.73
C ALA A 589 14.54 27.62 -2.30
N TRP A 590 13.30 27.20 -2.07
CA TRP A 590 12.70 27.25 -0.73
C TRP A 590 13.25 26.18 0.20
N GLU A 591 13.58 25.01 -0.33
CA GLU A 591 14.26 23.96 0.42
C GLU A 591 15.68 24.38 0.82
N GLU A 592 16.40 25.10 -0.04
CA GLU A 592 17.71 25.68 0.29
C GLU A 592 17.59 26.73 1.41
N LEU A 593 16.60 27.62 1.33
CA LEU A 593 16.32 28.60 2.39
C LEU A 593 15.92 27.94 3.72
N ARG A 594 15.16 26.84 3.67
CA ARG A 594 14.84 26.02 4.85
C ARG A 594 16.09 25.38 5.43
N ASN A 595 16.91 24.75 4.58
CA ASN A 595 18.10 24.01 5.00
C ASN A 595 19.18 24.94 5.57
N THR A 596 19.19 26.21 5.16
CA THR A 596 20.05 27.27 5.71
C THR A 596 19.46 27.96 6.95
N GLY A 597 18.25 27.60 7.38
CA GLY A 597 17.57 28.17 8.56
C GLY A 597 17.14 29.63 8.35
N LEU A 598 16.92 30.03 7.11
CA LEU A 598 16.51 31.37 6.67
C LEU A 598 15.01 31.44 6.33
N LEU A 599 14.25 30.35 6.51
CA LEU A 599 12.83 30.32 6.15
C LEU A 599 11.94 30.74 7.33
N LYS A 600 11.20 31.84 7.16
CA LYS A 600 10.11 32.27 8.06
C LYS A 600 8.78 31.77 7.53
N VAL A 601 7.91 31.36 8.44
CA VAL A 601 6.58 30.85 8.13
C VAL A 601 5.56 31.64 8.91
N THR A 602 4.64 32.31 8.22
CA THR A 602 3.52 32.99 8.86
C THR A 602 2.34 32.02 8.95
N ILE A 603 1.86 31.80 10.16
CA ILE A 603 0.67 30.98 10.42
C ILE A 603 -0.41 31.83 11.09
N ALA A 604 -1.66 31.40 10.95
CA ALA A 604 -2.79 31.98 11.66
C ALA A 604 -3.37 30.95 12.64
N VAL A 605 -3.49 31.32 13.91
CA VAL A 605 -3.86 30.41 15.01
C VAL A 605 -5.18 30.84 15.64
N LEU A 606 -6.12 29.90 15.78
CA LEU A 606 -7.41 30.13 16.43
C LEU A 606 -7.32 29.91 17.96
N PRO A 607 -8.26 30.47 18.74
CA PRO A 607 -8.35 30.23 20.20
C PRO A 607 -8.59 28.77 20.59
N ASN A 608 -8.99 27.92 19.64
CA ASN A 608 -9.12 26.47 19.86
C ASN A 608 -7.80 25.71 19.64
N GLY A 609 -6.75 26.40 19.20
CA GLY A 609 -5.42 25.86 18.92
C GLY A 609 -5.20 25.37 17.49
N LYS A 610 -6.22 25.45 16.63
CA LYS A 610 -6.08 25.08 15.24
C LYS A 610 -5.29 26.15 14.47
N ALA A 611 -4.27 25.73 13.73
CA ALA A 611 -3.48 26.61 12.88
C ALA A 611 -3.77 26.41 11.38
N GLY A 612 -3.44 27.42 10.59
CA GLY A 612 -3.38 27.33 9.13
C GLY A 612 -2.22 28.15 8.60
N LEU A 613 -1.57 27.66 7.55
CA LEU A 613 -0.40 28.31 6.95
C LEU A 613 -0.85 29.45 6.01
N VAL A 614 -0.26 30.64 6.19
CA VAL A 614 -0.59 31.85 5.42
C VAL A 614 0.43 32.11 4.31
N SER A 615 1.72 32.18 4.65
CA SER A 615 2.82 32.44 3.71
C SER A 615 4.14 31.90 4.24
N ILE A 616 5.11 31.74 3.32
CA ILE A 616 6.53 31.56 3.64
C ILE A 616 7.32 32.74 3.10
N ASP A 617 8.31 33.20 3.86
CA ASP A 617 9.12 34.38 3.58
C ASP A 617 10.59 34.07 3.83
N ALA A 618 11.48 34.61 2.99
CA ALA A 618 12.93 34.50 3.18
C ALA A 618 13.41 35.54 4.21
N ASP A 619 14.22 35.10 5.17
CA ASP A 619 14.87 35.96 6.15
C ASP A 619 16.32 36.24 5.75
N THR A 620 16.87 37.36 6.22
CA THR A 620 18.26 37.75 5.94
C THR A 620 19.26 37.30 7.00
N ALA A 621 18.80 36.69 8.11
CA ALA A 621 19.62 36.31 9.26
C ALA A 621 19.42 34.83 9.66
N PRO A 622 20.45 33.97 9.57
CA PRO A 622 20.33 32.53 9.82
C PRO A 622 20.07 32.17 11.30
N PHE A 623 19.31 31.09 11.52
CA PHE A 623 18.79 30.59 12.81
C PHE A 623 19.83 30.34 13.92
N LYS A 624 21.06 29.99 13.56
CA LYS A 624 22.13 29.61 14.49
C LYS A 624 23.44 29.81 13.74
N GLU A 625 24.46 30.32 14.41
CA GLU A 625 25.84 30.05 14.02
C GLU A 625 25.91 28.53 13.81
N ILE A 626 26.25 28.07 12.60
CA ILE A 626 26.22 26.65 12.27
C ILE A 626 27.16 25.94 13.25
N LYS A 627 26.60 25.36 14.32
CA LYS A 627 27.29 24.34 15.09
C LYS A 627 27.25 23.08 14.21
N GLU A 628 28.17 23.02 13.24
CA GLU A 628 28.81 21.75 12.92
C GLU A 628 29.27 21.19 14.28
N TRP A 629 28.90 19.98 14.72
CA TRP A 629 29.23 18.68 14.14
C TRP A 629 28.22 17.62 14.62
N ARG A 630 27.97 16.58 13.81
CA ARG A 630 27.52 15.28 14.35
C ARG A 630 28.74 14.63 15.00
N THR A 631 28.65 14.25 16.27
CA THR A 631 29.50 13.19 16.81
C THR A 631 29.36 11.98 15.89
N LEU A 632 30.47 11.37 15.46
CA LEU A 632 30.47 10.10 14.74
C LEU A 632 29.62 9.09 15.52
N THR A 633 28.37 8.90 15.10
CA THR A 633 27.42 8.00 15.76
C THR A 633 27.37 6.74 14.91
N GLY A 634 27.71 5.60 15.53
CA GLY A 634 27.98 4.34 14.84
C GLY A 634 29.45 3.89 14.88
N TRP A 635 30.29 4.56 15.67
CA TRP A 635 31.67 4.13 15.88
C TRP A 635 31.72 3.04 16.95
N GLN A 636 31.76 1.76 16.54
CA GLN A 636 32.20 0.67 17.42
C GLN A 636 33.71 0.55 17.33
N SER A 637 34.42 1.06 18.34
CA SER A 637 35.85 0.81 18.47
C SER A 637 36.08 -0.64 18.88
N SER A 638 36.30 -1.54 17.92
CA SER A 638 37.15 -2.70 18.22
C SER A 638 38.59 -2.22 18.18
N GLY A 639 39.08 -1.68 19.30
CA GLY A 639 40.48 -1.30 19.50
C GLY A 639 40.74 0.20 19.71
N GLY A 640 40.43 0.73 20.90
CA GLY A 640 41.21 1.79 21.55
C GLY A 640 41.57 3.11 20.83
N TRP A 641 40.83 3.59 19.83
CA TRP A 641 41.15 4.91 19.23
C TRP A 641 40.64 6.09 20.06
N GLN A 642 41.32 7.24 19.94
CA GLN A 642 40.92 8.52 20.54
C GLN A 642 40.76 9.59 19.45
N ASP A 643 39.72 10.42 19.59
CA ASP A 643 39.45 11.58 18.75
C ASP A 643 39.80 12.89 19.48
N GLU A 644 40.44 13.83 18.78
CA GLU A 644 40.71 15.17 19.29
C GLU A 644 40.31 16.20 18.22
N LEU A 645 39.30 17.03 18.53
CA LEU A 645 38.80 18.07 17.64
C LEU A 645 39.69 19.31 17.74
N VAL A 646 40.34 19.68 16.63
CA VAL A 646 41.21 20.86 16.58
C VAL A 646 40.51 21.98 15.82
N VAL A 647 40.28 23.10 16.50
CA VAL A 647 39.47 24.22 15.99
C VAL A 647 40.25 25.55 15.87
N THR A 648 41.55 25.55 16.18
CA THR A 648 42.40 26.74 16.09
C THR A 648 43.74 26.43 15.41
N ALA A 649 44.31 27.41 14.72
CA ALA A 649 45.62 27.28 14.06
C ALA A 649 46.76 26.95 15.06
N THR A 650 46.65 27.43 16.30
CA THR A 650 47.62 27.14 17.37
C THR A 650 47.52 25.69 17.83
N GLY A 651 46.29 25.20 18.08
CA GLY A 651 46.06 23.78 18.43
C GLY A 651 46.46 22.81 17.31
N PHE A 652 46.36 23.26 16.05
CA PHE A 652 46.83 22.51 14.89
C PHE A 652 48.35 22.36 14.87
N LYS A 653 49.09 23.47 15.05
CA LYS A 653 50.56 23.46 15.09
C LYS A 653 51.11 22.63 16.25
N ASP A 654 50.49 22.70 17.44
CA ASP A 654 50.92 21.93 18.61
C ASP A 654 50.70 20.42 18.45
N ASN A 655 49.65 20.00 17.74
CA ASN A 655 49.37 18.60 17.46
C ASN A 655 50.19 18.04 16.28
N VAL A 656 50.42 18.83 15.23
CA VAL A 656 51.32 18.48 14.12
C VAL A 656 52.77 18.33 14.63
N ARG A 657 53.23 19.21 15.52
CA ARG A 657 54.57 19.11 16.13
C ARG A 657 54.77 17.86 16.99
N LYS A 658 53.70 17.27 17.54
CA LYS A 658 53.75 16.02 18.31
C LYS A 658 53.77 14.76 17.43
N ALA A 659 53.29 14.87 16.18
CA ALA A 659 53.39 13.81 15.18
C ALA A 659 54.77 13.88 14.52
N LYS A 660 55.66 12.93 14.82
CA LYS A 660 57.10 13.03 14.48
C LYS A 660 57.41 13.08 12.97
N ASP A 661 56.46 12.78 12.08
CA ASP A 661 56.68 12.64 10.63
C ASP A 661 55.71 13.45 9.75
N ALA A 662 55.03 14.47 10.30
CA ALA A 662 54.07 15.26 9.53
C ALA A 662 54.75 16.38 8.71
N ALA A 663 54.64 16.34 7.39
CA ALA A 663 55.03 17.44 6.51
C ALA A 663 54.13 18.68 6.72
N ILE A 664 54.73 19.87 6.63
CA ILE A 664 54.03 21.16 6.81
C ILE A 664 53.01 21.35 5.68
N VAL A 665 51.73 21.46 6.03
CA VAL A 665 50.64 21.74 5.09
C VAL A 665 50.69 23.22 4.69
N ASP A 666 50.88 23.50 3.40
CA ASP A 666 50.82 24.85 2.82
C ASP A 666 50.01 24.83 1.50
N PRO A 667 48.96 25.65 1.34
CA PRO A 667 48.42 26.60 2.31
C PRO A 667 47.75 25.91 3.50
N LEU A 668 47.87 26.52 4.68
CA LEU A 668 47.15 26.08 5.89
C LEU A 668 45.63 26.02 5.63
N PRO A 669 44.91 25.07 6.25
CA PRO A 669 43.45 25.03 6.21
C PRO A 669 42.83 26.37 6.63
N ASP A 670 41.78 26.80 5.94
CA ASP A 670 41.00 27.98 6.34
C ASP A 670 40.15 27.60 7.56
N PHE A 671 40.69 27.77 8.77
CA PHE A 671 40.04 27.39 10.03
C PHE A 671 38.74 28.17 10.33
N SER A 672 38.38 29.16 9.49
CA SER A 672 37.06 29.80 9.51
C SER A 672 35.99 29.01 8.73
N LYS A 673 36.39 28.05 7.89
CA LYS A 673 35.53 27.23 7.02
C LYS A 673 35.75 25.72 7.14
N GLU A 674 36.88 25.30 7.69
CA GLU A 674 37.31 23.89 7.80
C GLU A 674 37.67 23.56 9.25
N ARG A 675 37.30 22.36 9.74
CA ARG A 675 37.81 21.84 11.03
C ARG A 675 38.38 20.43 10.86
N LEU A 676 39.20 20.04 11.83
CA LEU A 676 40.15 18.96 11.66
C LEU A 676 40.00 17.93 12.79
N VAL A 677 39.89 16.65 12.42
CA VAL A 677 39.75 15.52 13.36
C VAL A 677 40.99 14.64 13.23
N ILE A 678 41.74 14.52 14.31
CA ILE A 678 42.92 13.65 14.35
C ILE A 678 42.49 12.30 14.91
N LEU A 679 42.72 11.22 14.15
CA LEU A 679 42.43 9.86 14.59
C LEU A 679 43.73 9.15 14.94
N LYS A 680 43.91 8.81 16.22
CA LYS A 680 45.10 8.09 16.70
C LYS A 680 44.75 6.62 16.98
N ASN A 681 45.49 5.71 16.36
CA ASN A 681 45.46 4.29 16.74
C ASN A 681 46.36 4.09 17.97
N ALA A 682 45.88 3.38 18.99
CA ALA A 682 46.70 3.01 20.14
C ALA A 682 47.86 2.05 19.79
N GLU A 683 47.77 1.32 18.68
CA GLU A 683 48.72 0.25 18.32
C GLU A 683 49.70 0.64 17.17
N GLY A 684 49.59 1.85 16.62
CA GLY A 684 50.54 2.34 15.60
C GLY A 684 50.51 1.61 14.25
N LEU A 685 49.37 1.00 13.89
CA LEU A 685 49.18 0.31 12.60
C LEU A 685 48.94 1.32 11.46
N PRO A 686 49.41 1.04 10.22
CA PRO A 686 49.10 1.85 9.05
C PRO A 686 47.59 1.82 8.71
N ILE A 687 47.08 2.95 8.21
CA ILE A 687 45.64 3.21 8.04
C ILE A 687 45.32 3.38 6.55
N LYS A 688 44.28 2.71 6.07
CA LYS A 688 43.70 2.92 4.74
C LYS A 688 42.38 3.70 4.87
N VAL A 689 42.22 4.75 4.07
CA VAL A 689 41.02 5.60 4.01
C VAL A 689 40.44 5.53 2.62
N GLU A 690 39.17 5.11 2.52
CA GLU A 690 38.41 5.05 1.27
C GLU A 690 37.19 5.97 1.38
N SER A 691 36.90 6.76 0.35
CA SER A 691 35.76 7.68 0.31
C SER A 691 34.94 7.44 -0.95
N ASN A 692 33.62 7.27 -0.81
CA ASN A 692 32.69 7.13 -1.95
C ASN A 692 31.85 8.40 -2.21
N GLY A 693 32.28 9.55 -1.68
CA GLY A 693 31.57 10.83 -1.81
C GLY A 693 30.36 11.02 -0.88
N THR A 694 29.85 9.96 -0.24
CA THR A 694 28.77 10.04 0.77
C THR A 694 29.14 9.40 2.10
N SER A 695 30.23 8.64 2.16
CA SER A 695 30.78 8.02 3.38
C SER A 695 32.30 7.86 3.27
N ILE A 696 32.99 7.97 4.41
CA ILE A 696 34.42 7.72 4.54
C ILE A 696 34.60 6.45 5.39
N ARG A 697 35.25 5.44 4.83
CA ARG A 697 35.57 4.19 5.52
C ARG A 697 37.07 4.18 5.87
N ILE A 698 37.38 3.95 7.14
CA ILE A 698 38.75 3.93 7.67
C ILE A 698 39.02 2.53 8.21
N GLN A 699 40.06 1.86 7.72
CA GLN A 699 40.46 0.53 8.15
C GLN A 699 41.92 0.50 8.60
N ALA A 700 42.21 -0.18 9.71
CA ALA A 700 43.57 -0.54 10.09
C ALA A 700 44.02 -1.75 9.27
N VAL A 701 45.22 -1.67 8.69
CA VAL A 701 45.79 -2.76 7.89
C VAL A 701 46.76 -3.54 8.76
N ASP A 702 46.49 -4.84 8.98
CA ASP A 702 47.39 -5.75 9.68
C ASP A 702 48.62 -6.06 8.78
N PRO A 703 49.87 -5.75 9.19
CA PRO A 703 51.07 -5.91 8.36
C PRO A 703 51.37 -7.37 7.96
N LYS A 704 50.72 -8.37 8.55
CA LYS A 704 51.10 -9.78 8.37
C LYS A 704 50.65 -10.44 7.06
N LYS A 705 50.05 -9.71 6.10
CA LYS A 705 49.63 -10.31 4.81
C LYS A 705 50.22 -9.73 3.52
N ASN A 706 51.10 -8.73 3.56
CA ASN A 706 51.97 -8.43 2.41
C ASN A 706 53.15 -7.56 2.82
N GLN A 707 54.34 -7.95 2.39
CA GLN A 707 55.63 -7.38 2.80
C GLN A 707 55.88 -5.94 2.32
N ARG A 708 56.66 -5.23 3.16
CA ARG A 708 57.44 -4.00 2.96
C ARG A 708 56.68 -2.66 2.96
N GLN A 709 56.49 -2.10 4.16
CA GLN A 709 57.13 -0.83 4.58
C GLN A 709 56.81 -0.54 6.05
N GLU A 710 57.81 -0.07 6.79
CA GLU A 710 57.65 0.53 8.11
C GLU A 710 56.97 1.88 7.96
N ASP A 711 55.74 2.03 8.46
CA ASP A 711 55.16 3.33 8.76
C ASP A 711 54.17 3.16 9.92
N LYS A 712 54.56 3.64 11.12
CA LYS A 712 53.67 3.75 12.27
C LYS A 712 52.79 4.98 12.08
N GLY A 713 51.70 4.85 11.32
CA GLY A 713 50.88 5.97 10.89
C GLY A 713 49.91 6.51 11.96
N SER A 714 50.03 7.78 12.30
CA SER A 714 48.90 8.58 12.82
C SER A 714 48.18 9.21 11.63
N ALA A 715 46.86 9.10 11.50
CA ALA A 715 46.13 9.69 10.38
C ALA A 715 45.50 11.03 10.78
N LEU A 716 45.74 12.05 9.95
CA LEU A 716 45.10 13.35 10.02
C LEU A 716 43.93 13.35 9.02
N VAL A 717 42.68 13.47 9.48
CA VAL A 717 41.52 13.52 8.58
C VAL A 717 40.85 14.88 8.71
N VAL A 718 40.91 15.67 7.62
CA VAL A 718 40.22 16.96 7.51
C VAL A 718 38.83 16.71 6.92
N ILE A 719 37.77 17.16 7.60
CA ILE A 719 36.40 17.07 7.08
C ILE A 719 35.91 18.49 6.81
N PRO A 720 35.87 18.95 5.55
CA PRO A 720 35.34 20.26 5.22
C PRO A 720 33.80 20.25 5.22
N ARG A 721 33.22 21.44 5.40
CA ARG A 721 31.78 21.78 5.42
C ARG A 721 30.93 21.15 4.30
N ASN A 722 31.55 20.76 3.17
CA ASN A 722 30.87 20.23 1.99
C ASN A 722 31.36 18.82 1.57
N GLY A 723 32.19 18.12 2.35
CA GLY A 723 32.59 16.73 2.10
C GLY A 723 33.49 16.43 0.89
N GLN A 724 33.98 17.43 0.15
CA GLN A 724 34.64 17.21 -1.15
C GLN A 724 36.17 17.03 -1.14
N ASN A 725 36.87 17.27 -0.03
CA ASN A 725 38.34 17.15 0.04
C ASN A 725 38.76 16.22 1.18
N VAL A 726 39.36 15.08 0.85
CA VAL A 726 39.99 14.16 1.80
C VAL A 726 41.49 14.14 1.53
N TYR A 727 42.33 14.14 2.56
CA TYR A 727 43.80 14.12 2.42
C TYR A 727 44.36 12.87 3.11
N ASN A 728 45.44 12.30 2.56
CA ASN A 728 46.15 11.19 3.20
C ASN A 728 47.18 11.67 4.24
N ALA A 729 47.81 10.73 4.95
CA ALA A 729 48.81 11.00 5.98
C ALA A 729 50.07 11.72 5.45
N GLN A 730 50.32 11.69 4.14
CA GLN A 730 51.43 12.39 3.48
C GLN A 730 51.01 13.74 2.85
N GLY A 731 49.77 14.20 3.06
CA GLY A 731 49.29 15.51 2.60
C GLY A 731 48.79 15.55 1.15
N ALA A 732 48.65 14.41 0.47
CA ALA A 732 48.09 14.35 -0.88
C ALA A 732 46.55 14.35 -0.85
N ARG A 733 45.92 15.15 -1.70
CA ARG A 733 44.46 15.21 -1.86
C ARG A 733 43.96 13.93 -2.55
N ILE A 734 43.15 13.14 -1.84
CA ILE A 734 42.45 11.98 -2.37
C ILE A 734 41.21 12.48 -3.12
N ARG A 735 41.17 12.28 -4.44
CA ARG A 735 39.94 12.49 -5.22
C ARG A 735 39.00 11.30 -4.96
N PRO A 736 37.68 11.53 -4.83
CA PRO A 736 36.73 10.43 -4.76
C PRO A 736 36.83 9.64 -6.07
N ASP A 737 37.00 8.33 -5.96
CA ASP A 737 37.04 7.44 -7.11
C ASP A 737 35.63 7.46 -7.73
N ARG A 738 35.49 8.12 -8.88
CA ARG A 738 34.34 7.85 -9.75
C ARG A 738 34.62 6.48 -10.32
N GLY A 739 33.76 5.51 -10.00
CA GLY A 739 33.75 4.26 -10.74
C GLY A 739 33.38 4.55 -12.18
N ASP A 740 34.37 4.85 -13.02
CA ASP A 740 34.24 4.83 -14.47
C ASP A 740 34.42 3.37 -14.91
N THR A 741 33.30 2.76 -15.26
CA THR A 741 33.26 1.72 -16.29
C THR A 741 33.65 2.39 -17.61
N ASP A 742 34.95 2.51 -17.89
CA ASP A 742 35.49 2.86 -19.21
C ASP A 742 36.84 2.14 -19.39
N GLU A 743 36.77 0.81 -19.53
CA GLU A 743 37.84 0.00 -20.15
C GLU A 743 37.19 -0.88 -21.23
N ALA A 744 36.95 -0.29 -22.40
CA ALA A 744 36.89 -1.00 -23.68
C ALA A 744 36.87 0.02 -24.85
N GLU A 745 37.99 0.69 -25.12
CA GLU A 745 38.33 1.13 -26.48
C GLU A 745 39.81 1.59 -26.55
N ASP A 746 40.56 0.90 -27.41
CA ASP A 746 41.86 1.24 -27.99
C ASP A 746 43.06 1.47 -27.05
N SER A 747 43.99 0.52 -26.93
CA SER A 747 45.03 0.16 -27.92
C SER A 747 46.39 0.36 -27.21
N GLU A 748 47.46 -0.39 -27.41
CA GLU A 748 47.93 -1.07 -28.61
C GLU A 748 49.20 -1.86 -28.20
N ARG A 749 49.35 -3.13 -28.62
CA ARG A 749 50.57 -3.94 -28.43
C ARG A 749 50.93 -4.42 -27.01
#